data_AF-A0A6S6VQY6-F1
#
_entry.id   AF-A0A6S6VQY6-F1
#
_cell.length_a   1.000
_cell.length_b   1.000
_cell.length_c   1.000
_cell.angle_alpha   90.00
_cell.angle_beta   90.00
_cell.angle_gamma   90.00
#
_symmetry.space_group_name_H-M   'P 1'
#
loop_
_entity.id
_entity.type
_entity.pdbx_description
1 polymer ?
#
loop_
_entity_poly.entity_id
_entity_poly.type
_entity_poly.pdbx_seq_one_letter_code
_entity_poly.pdbx_strand_id
1 'polypeptide(L)'
;MAVEVDDAQDVFAAASVAQIHEALGQLHDQEASVTQRLNALIASQKDLSRELGRLDLLRARLGTQAVNTRAISNGMLSDAASTANRISSAVKRLDQEQSNVKATLDVVEQVAELKACVLGVHGSMGAPQDWETAAAYLSRAAKVPDAVVDGSFAEEMVPTAEVPDPPRVTLDAAAESLCGLFLREFEKAAGEGDGSKVTRFFKLFPLIGRTDVGLDAYGRYVCQGVASRARANFNSAAPAQRNEGFFYGNIITKLFEHIAQIVDGHEPLVERHYGRGMMQKVIERLQIEADVQGGIVLDTWHEERHIDRKLTEIKSYAFSFLVQSFLPAKPTNGTPRSSSPANGGVRTSEDQGVDMKEIDSLLGEGALILGRYALYARFLSDKCAPSEPEDRIDYGLVMPNFLATSNLHKKVSSHLIDPFNAMTTFFFRRSVEKAFQLDESPSDLTLNPSKPLGSNPPFITSAVDDVMYIVNQVLQRTLATSQRAVVSSVVPAVSHILGSEFIGMIQRKMRDESYPKPVIQGGLPPEDKVIAFLVLINNLDIANDYVKRIVHQQLGSQAQNGGEIIKSPLHDLFPFGHDATFVENTLKSMEKAFASKSGDLLNDGITVLFTNVLKPRIRPILAEAFRDIKYDIEEDDINGDDEEEDVDVVKSRFDRGWGIVIRPIKRILTSANFDRLLSLGLNYLASALEKRIRSYYGRVNELGAVRLERDVAGIIAAATSGGAYSLRDAFQKCTQMTLILNMEDDEFEDVADDTTGDSGISWVMDAEERKRVRAIVKG
;
A
#
# COMPACT_ATOMS: atom_id res chain seq x y z
N MET A 1 59.51 -45.50 55.71
CA MET A 1 58.55 -46.10 56.64
C MET A 1 59.36 -46.82 57.70
N ALA A 2 59.36 -46.30 58.92
CA ALA A 2 60.12 -46.84 60.04
C ALA A 2 59.55 -48.21 60.42
N VAL A 3 60.38 -49.25 60.30
CA VAL A 3 60.13 -50.55 60.92
C VAL A 3 60.96 -50.53 62.19
N GLU A 4 60.31 -50.25 63.32
CA GLU A 4 60.81 -50.64 64.63
C GLU A 4 60.94 -52.16 64.59
N VAL A 5 62.15 -52.65 64.34
CA VAL A 5 62.47 -54.05 64.58
C VAL A 5 62.69 -54.15 66.07
N ASP A 6 61.59 -54.48 66.75
CA ASP A 6 61.51 -55.06 68.08
C ASP A 6 62.69 -56.03 68.23
N ASP A 7 63.53 -55.82 69.24
CA ASP A 7 64.69 -56.65 69.52
C ASP A 7 64.16 -58.07 69.77
N ALA A 8 64.25 -58.90 68.73
CA ALA A 8 63.84 -60.30 68.78
C ALA A 8 64.54 -60.92 69.98
N GLN A 9 63.76 -61.48 70.91
CA GLN A 9 64.32 -62.08 72.11
C GLN A 9 65.38 -63.09 71.69
N ASP A 10 66.63 -62.73 71.96
CA ASP A 10 67.77 -63.58 71.67
C ASP A 10 67.50 -64.93 72.31
N VAL A 11 67.56 -66.01 71.53
CA VAL A 11 67.35 -67.38 72.02
C VAL A 11 68.32 -67.67 73.18
N PHE A 12 69.49 -67.01 73.19
CA PHE A 12 70.49 -67.10 74.26
C PHE A 12 70.14 -66.29 75.54
N ALA A 13 69.11 -65.44 75.52
CA ALA A 13 68.66 -64.61 76.65
C ALA A 13 67.38 -65.13 77.34
N ALA A 14 66.80 -66.25 76.88
CA ALA A 14 65.58 -66.83 77.42
C ALA A 14 65.81 -67.50 78.79
N ALA A 15 65.05 -67.11 79.81
CA ALA A 15 65.12 -67.67 81.17
C ALA A 15 64.01 -68.70 81.46
N SER A 16 63.11 -68.95 80.49
CA SER A 16 62.01 -69.91 80.61
C SER A 16 61.78 -70.70 79.31
N VAL A 17 61.25 -71.92 79.44
CA VAL A 17 60.92 -72.78 78.29
C VAL A 17 59.91 -72.12 77.35
N ALA A 18 59.00 -71.30 77.90
CA ALA A 18 58.02 -70.55 77.10
C ALA A 18 58.69 -69.55 76.15
N GLN A 19 59.71 -68.82 76.63
CA GLN A 19 60.46 -67.85 75.82
C GLN A 19 61.26 -68.52 74.70
N ILE A 20 61.80 -69.73 74.92
CA ILE A 20 62.53 -70.48 73.88
C ILE A 20 61.58 -70.91 72.76
N HIS A 21 60.38 -71.41 73.09
CA HIS A 21 59.41 -71.80 72.06
C HIS A 21 58.90 -70.61 71.23
N GLU A 22 58.74 -69.45 71.86
CA GLU A 22 58.35 -68.21 71.16
C GLU A 22 59.44 -67.74 70.20
N ALA A 23 60.71 -67.70 70.64
CA ALA A 23 61.83 -67.32 69.79
C ALA A 23 62.05 -68.32 68.63
N LEU A 24 61.84 -69.62 68.86
CA LEU A 24 61.96 -70.64 67.83
C LEU A 24 60.83 -70.55 66.79
N GLY A 25 59.61 -70.19 67.22
CA GLY A 25 58.49 -69.88 66.32
C GLY A 25 58.80 -68.69 65.41
N GLN A 26 59.33 -67.60 65.98
CA GLN A 26 59.74 -66.41 65.21
C GLN A 26 60.83 -66.73 64.17
N LEU A 27 61.81 -67.56 64.53
CA LEU A 27 62.86 -68.01 63.61
C LEU A 27 62.31 -68.82 62.43
N HIS A 28 61.33 -69.71 62.68
CA HIS A 28 60.74 -70.52 61.62
C HIS A 28 59.89 -69.68 60.66
N ASP A 29 59.15 -68.69 61.18
CA ASP A 29 58.42 -67.72 60.36
C ASP A 29 59.38 -66.88 59.51
N GLN A 30 60.54 -66.51 60.07
CA GLN A 30 61.57 -65.77 59.34
C GLN A 30 62.20 -66.62 58.23
N GLU A 31 62.52 -67.89 58.51
CA GLU A 31 63.05 -68.84 57.51
C GLU A 31 62.07 -69.05 56.35
N ALA A 32 60.79 -69.26 56.65
CA ALA A 32 59.74 -69.41 55.65
C ALA A 32 59.59 -68.16 54.78
N SER A 33 59.63 -66.96 55.39
CA SER A 33 59.56 -65.68 54.70
C SER A 33 60.74 -65.46 53.74
N VAL A 34 61.96 -65.74 54.21
CA VAL A 34 63.18 -65.60 53.41
C VAL A 34 63.17 -66.56 52.22
N THR A 35 62.75 -67.80 52.44
CA THR A 35 62.68 -68.82 51.38
C THR A 35 61.66 -68.45 50.30
N GLN A 36 60.50 -67.92 50.70
CA GLN A 36 59.49 -67.45 49.74
C GLN A 36 59.99 -66.26 48.90
N ARG A 37 60.70 -65.31 49.52
CA ARG A 37 61.34 -64.19 48.80
C ARG A 37 62.40 -64.66 47.80
N LEU A 38 63.21 -65.64 48.17
CA LEU A 38 64.26 -66.16 47.29
C LEU A 38 63.66 -66.84 46.05
N ASN A 39 62.62 -67.65 46.24
CA ASN A 39 61.94 -68.31 45.12
C ASN A 39 61.28 -67.32 44.16
N ALA A 40 60.71 -66.23 44.68
CA ALA A 40 60.15 -65.15 43.85
C ALA A 40 61.24 -64.44 43.02
N LEU A 41 62.41 -64.21 43.60
CA LEU A 41 63.56 -63.60 42.90
C LEU A 41 64.15 -64.51 41.82
N ILE A 42 64.24 -65.82 42.06
CA ILE A 42 64.74 -66.77 41.06
C ILE A 42 63.76 -66.86 39.88
N ALA A 43 62.45 -66.83 40.15
CA ALA A 43 61.44 -66.83 39.09
C ALA A 43 61.55 -65.59 38.17
N SER A 44 61.89 -64.42 38.72
CA SER A 44 61.98 -63.17 37.94
C SER A 44 63.24 -63.03 37.09
N GLN A 45 64.30 -63.82 37.36
CA GLN A 45 65.54 -63.79 36.59
C GLN A 45 65.33 -64.12 35.11
N LYS A 46 64.43 -65.07 34.80
CA LYS A 46 64.15 -65.49 33.42
C LYS A 46 63.52 -64.35 32.63
N ASP A 47 62.58 -63.62 33.22
CA ASP A 47 61.93 -62.49 32.55
C ASP A 47 62.91 -61.33 32.31
N LEU A 48 63.77 -61.02 33.28
CA LEU A 48 64.80 -59.98 33.13
C LEU A 48 65.77 -60.28 31.97
N SER A 49 66.20 -61.53 31.84
CA SER A 49 67.09 -61.95 30.75
C SER A 49 66.45 -61.78 29.36
N ARG A 50 65.13 -62.02 29.26
CA ARG A 50 64.37 -61.84 28.01
C ARG A 50 64.25 -60.35 27.66
N GLU A 51 64.04 -59.49 28.65
CA GLU A 51 63.97 -58.04 28.41
C GLU A 51 65.31 -57.45 27.98
N LEU A 52 66.42 -57.87 28.59
CA LEU A 52 67.76 -57.45 28.19
C LEU A 52 68.08 -57.84 26.75
N GLY A 53 67.76 -59.08 26.34
CA GLY A 53 67.95 -59.51 24.95
C GLY A 53 67.11 -58.70 23.93
N ARG A 54 65.90 -58.27 24.32
CA ARG A 54 65.07 -57.37 23.51
C ARG A 54 65.69 -55.98 23.38
N LEU A 55 66.30 -55.49 24.47
CA LEU A 55 66.93 -54.18 24.52
C LEU A 55 68.19 -54.11 23.64
N ASP A 56 68.98 -55.18 23.60
CA ASP A 56 70.16 -55.26 22.72
C ASP A 56 69.78 -55.27 21.23
N LEU A 57 68.72 -55.99 20.85
CA LEU A 57 68.18 -55.95 19.48
C LEU A 57 67.70 -54.56 19.08
N LEU A 58 67.04 -53.85 20.00
CA LEU A 58 66.62 -52.46 19.79
C LEU A 58 67.82 -51.54 19.62
N ARG A 59 68.84 -51.67 20.47
CA ARG A 59 70.07 -50.87 20.39
C ARG A 59 70.75 -51.03 19.04
N ALA A 60 70.89 -52.26 18.54
CA ALA A 60 71.49 -52.53 17.23
C ALA A 60 70.70 -51.88 16.09
N ARG A 61 69.37 -52.06 16.08
CA ARG A 61 68.49 -51.46 15.05
C ARG A 61 68.52 -49.94 15.07
N LEU A 62 68.47 -49.33 16.26
CA LEU A 62 68.50 -47.88 16.42
C LEU A 62 69.83 -47.29 15.93
N GLY A 63 70.95 -47.97 16.21
CA GLY A 63 72.27 -47.58 15.71
C GLY A 63 72.34 -47.49 14.20
N THR A 64 71.87 -48.52 13.49
CA THR A 64 71.82 -48.51 12.01
C THR A 64 70.89 -47.43 11.45
N GLN A 65 69.72 -47.22 12.06
CA GLN A 65 68.79 -46.18 11.60
C GLN A 65 69.38 -44.77 11.82
N ALA A 66 70.05 -44.52 12.94
CA ALA A 66 70.69 -43.23 13.21
C ALA A 66 71.80 -42.89 12.20
N VAL A 67 72.58 -43.89 11.77
CA VAL A 67 73.61 -43.70 10.73
C VAL A 67 72.95 -43.39 9.38
N ASN A 68 71.91 -44.13 8.99
CA ASN A 68 71.18 -43.88 7.74
C ASN A 68 70.55 -42.48 7.72
N THR A 69 69.92 -42.06 8.82
CA THR A 69 69.33 -40.71 8.94
C THR A 69 70.39 -39.62 8.83
N ARG A 70 71.57 -39.80 9.45
CA ARG A 70 72.67 -38.84 9.29
C ARG A 70 73.20 -38.78 7.87
N ALA A 71 73.30 -39.91 7.18
CA ALA A 71 73.73 -39.95 5.77
C ALA A 71 72.74 -39.21 4.86
N ILE A 72 71.43 -39.39 5.06
CA ILE A 72 70.39 -38.68 4.30
C ILE A 72 70.40 -37.18 4.61
N SER A 73 70.42 -36.81 5.89
CA SER A 73 70.41 -35.40 6.33
C SER A 73 71.65 -34.65 5.86
N ASN A 74 72.84 -35.15 6.20
CA ASN A 74 74.07 -34.40 6.00
C ASN A 74 74.68 -34.65 4.62
N GLY A 75 74.51 -35.84 4.05
CA GLY A 75 75.09 -36.20 2.76
C GLY A 75 74.21 -35.86 1.56
N MET A 76 72.89 -36.02 1.65
CA MET A 76 72.00 -35.82 0.50
C MET A 76 71.20 -34.51 0.59
N LEU A 77 70.57 -34.23 1.73
CA LEU A 77 69.66 -33.08 1.85
C LEU A 77 70.39 -31.75 2.05
N SER A 78 71.46 -31.71 2.85
CA SER A 78 72.17 -30.46 3.15
C SER A 78 72.76 -29.81 1.89
N ASP A 79 73.40 -30.60 1.04
CA ASP A 79 74.02 -30.08 -0.19
C ASP A 79 72.94 -29.68 -1.22
N ALA A 80 71.86 -30.46 -1.33
CA ALA A 80 70.71 -30.13 -2.17
C ALA A 80 69.98 -28.86 -1.69
N ALA A 81 69.83 -28.67 -0.37
CA ALA A 81 69.22 -27.49 0.21
C ALA A 81 70.09 -26.24 0.04
N SER A 82 71.41 -26.36 0.21
CA SER A 82 72.34 -25.25 0.01
C SER A 82 72.38 -24.80 -1.45
N THR A 83 72.37 -25.75 -2.40
CA THR A 83 72.33 -25.47 -3.83
C THR A 83 70.99 -24.88 -4.25
N ALA A 84 69.87 -25.39 -3.75
CA ALA A 84 68.55 -24.82 -3.96
C ALA A 84 68.45 -23.38 -3.44
N ASN A 85 68.88 -23.10 -2.20
CA ASN A 85 68.89 -21.74 -1.65
C ASN A 85 69.76 -20.78 -2.47
N ARG A 86 70.95 -21.24 -2.91
CA ARG A 86 71.82 -20.41 -3.75
C ARG A 86 71.16 -20.09 -5.10
N ILE A 87 70.54 -21.08 -5.75
CA ILE A 87 69.85 -20.87 -7.03
C ILE A 87 68.62 -19.97 -6.84
N SER A 88 67.75 -20.24 -5.86
CA SER A 88 66.58 -19.42 -5.58
C SER A 88 66.94 -17.98 -5.21
N SER A 89 68.00 -17.75 -4.44
CA SER A 89 68.46 -16.40 -4.11
C SER A 89 69.04 -15.67 -5.34
N ALA A 90 69.78 -16.36 -6.20
CA ALA A 90 70.30 -15.81 -7.44
C ALA A 90 69.18 -15.49 -8.45
N VAL A 91 68.19 -16.38 -8.59
CA VAL A 91 67.01 -16.17 -9.44
C VAL A 91 66.18 -15.00 -8.91
N LYS A 92 65.91 -14.93 -7.61
CA LYS A 92 65.18 -13.80 -7.01
C LYS A 92 65.90 -12.46 -7.21
N ARG A 93 67.24 -12.46 -7.15
CA ARG A 93 68.03 -11.26 -7.44
C ARG A 93 67.93 -10.87 -8.92
N LEU A 94 68.03 -11.83 -9.83
CA LEU A 94 67.88 -11.62 -11.27
C LEU A 94 66.47 -11.13 -11.62
N ASP A 95 65.42 -11.70 -11.03
CA ASP A 95 64.03 -11.27 -11.23
C ASP A 95 63.82 -9.84 -10.74
N GLN A 96 64.41 -9.47 -9.61
CA GLN A 96 64.36 -8.10 -9.10
C GLN A 96 65.08 -7.13 -10.04
N GLU A 97 66.28 -7.48 -10.53
CA GLU A 97 67.02 -6.69 -11.51
C GLU A 97 66.21 -6.55 -12.82
N GLN A 98 65.62 -7.65 -13.32
CA GLN A 98 64.78 -7.64 -14.51
C GLN A 98 63.52 -6.80 -14.32
N SER A 99 62.87 -6.88 -13.16
CA SER A 99 61.70 -6.08 -12.82
C SER A 99 62.04 -4.59 -12.76
N ASN A 100 63.18 -4.24 -12.16
CA ASN A 100 63.64 -2.85 -12.09
C ASN A 100 63.98 -2.32 -13.50
N VAL A 101 64.64 -3.13 -14.35
CA VAL A 101 64.95 -2.75 -15.74
C VAL A 101 63.68 -2.53 -16.56
N LYS A 102 62.67 -3.42 -16.43
CA LYS A 102 61.36 -3.24 -17.09
C LYS A 102 60.67 -1.97 -16.64
N ALA A 103 60.60 -1.73 -15.33
CA ALA A 103 60.02 -0.49 -14.79
C ALA A 103 60.76 0.77 -15.30
N THR A 104 62.08 0.71 -15.43
CA THR A 104 62.87 1.82 -15.99
C THR A 104 62.59 2.01 -17.48
N LEU A 105 62.48 0.92 -18.26
CA LEU A 105 62.12 0.97 -19.67
C LEU A 105 60.74 1.59 -19.88
N ASP A 106 59.75 1.19 -19.07
CA ASP A 106 58.39 1.74 -19.12
C ASP A 106 58.40 3.26 -18.88
N VAL A 107 59.20 3.77 -17.93
CA VAL A 107 59.35 5.21 -17.68
C VAL A 107 60.01 5.92 -18.88
N VAL A 108 61.04 5.32 -19.49
CA VAL A 108 61.69 5.90 -20.68
C VAL A 108 60.75 5.94 -21.88
N GLU A 109 59.96 4.89 -22.11
CA GLU A 109 58.93 4.85 -23.15
C GLU A 109 57.86 5.93 -22.92
N GLN A 110 57.42 6.10 -21.67
CA GLN A 110 56.47 7.15 -21.29
C GLN A 110 57.03 8.56 -21.49
N VAL A 111 58.32 8.80 -21.18
CA VAL A 111 58.97 10.10 -21.42
C VAL A 111 59.19 10.35 -22.92
N ALA A 112 59.51 9.32 -23.70
CA ALA A 112 59.62 9.44 -25.15
C ALA A 112 58.27 9.80 -25.79
N GLU A 113 57.19 9.15 -25.33
CA GLU A 113 55.81 9.46 -25.73
C GLU A 113 55.41 10.88 -25.29
N LEU A 114 55.74 11.29 -24.07
CA LEU A 114 55.51 12.64 -23.57
C LEU A 114 56.21 13.69 -24.44
N LYS A 115 57.47 13.45 -24.82
CA LYS A 115 58.22 14.30 -25.74
C LYS A 115 57.56 14.40 -27.11
N ALA A 116 57.12 13.28 -27.67
CA ALA A 116 56.39 13.26 -28.93
C ALA A 116 55.07 14.06 -28.84
N CYS A 117 54.36 13.97 -27.72
CA CYS A 117 53.14 14.73 -27.49
C CYS A 117 53.41 16.24 -27.34
N VAL A 118 54.40 16.66 -26.57
CA VAL A 118 54.75 18.09 -26.39
C VAL A 118 55.13 18.73 -27.73
N LEU A 119 55.99 18.07 -28.51
CA LEU A 119 56.37 18.55 -29.84
C LEU A 119 55.19 18.52 -30.82
N GLY A 120 54.35 17.49 -30.75
CA GLY A 120 53.14 17.36 -31.57
C GLY A 120 52.13 18.48 -31.29
N VAL A 121 51.89 18.81 -30.01
CA VAL A 121 51.01 19.92 -29.61
C VAL A 121 51.54 21.26 -30.13
N HIS A 122 52.82 21.55 -29.90
CA HIS A 122 53.44 22.80 -30.37
C HIS A 122 53.39 22.92 -31.90
N GLY A 123 53.73 21.85 -32.62
CA GLY A 123 53.73 21.82 -34.07
C GLY A 123 52.32 21.96 -34.68
N SER A 124 51.32 21.29 -34.11
CA SER A 124 49.92 21.38 -34.58
C SER A 124 49.27 22.73 -34.28
N MET A 125 49.64 23.39 -33.17
CA MET A 125 49.17 24.73 -32.83
C MET A 125 49.84 25.85 -33.64
N GLY A 126 50.96 25.57 -34.30
CA GLY A 126 51.71 26.52 -35.12
C GLY A 126 51.05 26.84 -36.48
N ALA A 127 51.85 26.82 -37.55
CA ALA A 127 51.40 27.17 -38.91
C ALA A 127 50.18 26.38 -39.45
N PRO A 128 50.01 25.05 -39.20
CA PRO A 128 48.89 24.30 -39.76
C PRO A 128 47.55 24.58 -39.07
N GLN A 129 47.54 25.14 -37.86
CA GLN A 129 46.33 25.44 -37.08
C GLN A 129 45.37 24.24 -36.97
N ASP A 130 45.93 23.03 -36.86
CA ASP A 130 45.15 21.80 -36.74
C ASP A 130 44.87 21.51 -35.25
N TRP A 131 43.75 22.03 -34.80
CA TRP A 131 43.39 21.96 -33.38
C TRP A 131 42.94 20.56 -32.94
N GLU A 132 42.49 19.72 -33.87
CA GLU A 132 42.04 18.35 -33.54
C GLU A 132 43.23 17.46 -33.24
N THR A 133 44.30 17.56 -34.04
CA THR A 133 45.53 16.82 -33.80
C THR A 133 46.21 17.32 -32.53
N ALA A 134 46.22 18.63 -32.27
CA ALA A 134 46.73 19.19 -31.01
C ALA A 134 45.98 18.65 -29.79
N ALA A 135 44.65 18.61 -29.83
CA ALA A 135 43.83 18.05 -28.76
C ALA A 135 44.06 16.53 -28.58
N ALA A 136 44.29 15.79 -29.67
CA ALA A 136 44.62 14.36 -29.60
C ALA A 136 45.98 14.11 -28.93
N TYR A 137 47.00 14.95 -29.20
CA TYR A 137 48.29 14.87 -28.51
C TYR A 137 48.17 15.22 -27.02
N LEU A 138 47.35 16.21 -26.64
CA LEU A 138 47.05 16.49 -25.23
C LEU A 138 46.33 15.31 -24.55
N SER A 139 45.39 14.67 -25.24
CA SER A 139 44.70 13.49 -24.72
C SER A 139 45.63 12.30 -24.50
N ARG A 140 46.64 12.12 -25.37
CA ARG A 140 47.69 11.11 -25.20
C ARG A 140 48.61 11.46 -24.03
N ALA A 141 49.04 12.73 -23.93
CA ALA A 141 49.85 13.21 -22.82
C ALA A 141 49.15 13.02 -21.46
N ALA A 142 47.84 13.24 -21.39
CA ALA A 142 47.05 13.06 -20.18
C ALA A 142 46.96 11.59 -19.68
N LYS A 143 47.34 10.60 -20.51
CA LYS A 143 47.43 9.19 -20.09
C LYS A 143 48.77 8.85 -19.45
N VAL A 144 49.76 9.73 -19.58
CA VAL A 144 51.07 9.56 -18.93
C VAL A 144 50.92 9.88 -17.44
N PRO A 145 51.43 9.03 -16.53
CA PRO A 145 51.33 9.27 -15.09
C PRO A 145 51.97 10.59 -14.66
N ASP A 146 51.32 11.32 -13.75
CA ASP A 146 51.82 12.61 -13.22
C ASP A 146 53.24 12.51 -12.65
N ALA A 147 53.57 11.37 -12.00
CA ALA A 147 54.91 11.12 -11.45
C ALA A 147 56.03 11.10 -12.52
N VAL A 148 55.68 10.82 -13.78
CA VAL A 148 56.61 10.84 -14.91
C VAL A 148 56.63 12.21 -15.57
N VAL A 149 55.48 12.89 -15.66
CA VAL A 149 55.40 14.26 -16.19
C VAL A 149 56.16 15.26 -15.33
N ASP A 150 56.09 15.11 -14.00
CA ASP A 150 56.85 15.91 -13.00
C ASP A 150 58.23 15.32 -12.68
N GLY A 151 58.62 14.25 -13.36
CA GLY A 151 59.90 13.60 -13.11
C GLY A 151 61.06 14.49 -13.56
N SER A 152 62.13 14.55 -12.77
CA SER A 152 63.36 15.28 -13.14
C SER A 152 63.94 14.83 -14.49
N PHE A 153 63.78 13.54 -14.83
CA PHE A 153 64.19 13.00 -16.12
C PHE A 153 63.38 13.57 -17.30
N ALA A 154 62.09 13.83 -17.12
CA ALA A 154 61.25 14.44 -18.14
C ALA A 154 61.56 15.95 -18.30
N GLU A 155 61.81 16.66 -17.19
CA GLU A 155 62.22 18.06 -17.22
C GLU A 155 63.53 18.30 -17.98
N GLU A 156 64.45 17.34 -17.98
CA GLU A 156 65.72 17.46 -18.69
C GLU A 156 65.64 16.98 -20.15
N MET A 157 64.91 15.88 -20.43
CA MET A 157 64.92 15.24 -21.75
C MET A 157 63.84 15.73 -22.71
N VAL A 158 62.72 16.24 -22.20
CA VAL A 158 61.56 16.65 -23.03
C VAL A 158 61.76 18.04 -23.66
N PRO A 159 62.24 19.07 -22.95
CA PRO A 159 62.46 20.39 -23.54
C PRO A 159 63.41 20.35 -24.74
N THR A 160 63.16 21.24 -25.70
CA THR A 160 63.93 21.37 -26.94
C THR A 160 64.25 22.84 -27.21
N ALA A 161 65.10 23.11 -28.20
CA ALA A 161 65.42 24.50 -28.58
C ALA A 161 64.19 25.31 -29.02
N GLU A 162 63.15 24.65 -29.53
CA GLU A 162 61.89 25.29 -29.97
C GLU A 162 60.84 25.39 -28.85
N VAL A 163 60.89 24.47 -27.86
CA VAL A 163 60.00 24.42 -26.70
C VAL A 163 60.86 24.29 -25.44
N PRO A 164 61.30 25.42 -24.85
CA PRO A 164 62.27 25.42 -23.75
C PRO A 164 61.66 25.16 -22.37
N ASP A 165 60.34 25.30 -22.23
CA ASP A 165 59.67 25.15 -20.95
C ASP A 165 59.50 23.68 -20.54
N PRO A 166 59.37 23.37 -19.23
CA PRO A 166 59.09 22.03 -18.76
C PRO A 166 57.78 21.46 -19.35
N PRO A 167 57.68 20.13 -19.52
CA PRO A 167 56.55 19.49 -20.19
C PRO A 167 55.19 19.87 -19.58
N ARG A 168 55.06 19.91 -18.26
CA ARG A 168 53.79 20.28 -17.60
C ARG A 168 53.38 21.72 -17.93
N VAL A 169 54.32 22.66 -17.86
CA VAL A 169 54.06 24.08 -18.17
C VAL A 169 53.63 24.25 -19.62
N THR A 170 54.29 23.58 -20.57
CA THR A 170 53.90 23.63 -21.98
C THR A 170 52.52 23.02 -22.23
N LEU A 171 52.24 21.85 -21.65
CA LEU A 171 50.96 21.16 -21.84
C LEU A 171 49.79 21.95 -21.22
N ASP A 172 49.97 22.53 -20.04
CA ASP A 172 48.95 23.35 -19.38
C ASP A 172 48.69 24.66 -20.14
N ALA A 173 49.75 25.35 -20.58
CA ALA A 173 49.62 26.56 -21.39
C ALA A 173 48.93 26.28 -22.74
N ALA A 174 49.26 25.16 -23.38
CA ALA A 174 48.61 24.73 -24.60
C ALA A 174 47.13 24.37 -24.38
N ALA A 175 46.82 23.63 -23.30
CA ALA A 175 45.45 23.28 -22.94
C ALA A 175 44.60 24.53 -22.62
N GLU A 176 45.16 25.53 -21.92
CA GLU A 176 44.48 26.80 -21.63
C GLU A 176 44.24 27.62 -22.91
N SER A 177 45.25 27.73 -23.77
CA SER A 177 45.13 28.43 -25.05
C SER A 177 44.09 27.79 -25.98
N LEU A 178 44.12 26.46 -26.11
CA LEU A 178 43.13 25.71 -26.89
C LEU A 178 41.73 25.81 -26.26
N CYS A 179 41.62 25.79 -24.94
CA CYS A 179 40.35 25.98 -24.24
C CYS A 179 39.72 27.35 -24.58
N GLY A 180 40.50 28.43 -24.52
CA GLY A 180 40.04 29.77 -24.90
C GLY A 180 39.61 29.86 -26.36
N LEU A 181 40.38 29.24 -27.26
CA LEU A 181 40.04 29.18 -28.68
C LEU A 181 38.75 28.38 -28.94
N PHE A 182 38.63 27.19 -28.35
CA PHE A 182 37.45 26.34 -28.48
C PHE A 182 36.20 27.01 -27.97
N LEU A 183 36.27 27.71 -26.82
CA LEU A 183 35.15 28.50 -26.31
C LEU A 183 34.72 29.58 -27.31
N ARG A 184 35.67 30.36 -27.86
CA ARG A 184 35.35 31.44 -28.79
C ARG A 184 34.72 30.93 -30.09
N GLU A 185 35.30 29.88 -30.69
CA GLU A 185 34.76 29.30 -31.93
C GLU A 185 33.45 28.55 -31.69
N PHE A 186 33.28 27.93 -30.52
CA PHE A 186 32.02 27.32 -30.10
C PHE A 186 30.91 28.36 -29.96
N GLU A 187 31.16 29.48 -29.27
CA GLU A 187 30.18 30.56 -29.08
C GLU A 187 29.83 31.24 -30.42
N LYS A 188 30.81 31.41 -31.30
CA LYS A 188 30.58 31.91 -32.66
C LYS A 188 29.68 30.96 -33.46
N ALA A 189 29.98 29.66 -33.45
CA ALA A 189 29.18 28.64 -34.13
C ALA A 189 27.75 28.55 -33.56
N ALA A 190 27.60 28.68 -32.24
CA ALA A 190 26.31 28.74 -31.55
C ALA A 190 25.50 29.97 -32.01
N GLY A 191 26.12 31.15 -32.13
CA GLY A 191 25.48 32.36 -32.63
C GLY A 191 25.07 32.31 -34.10
N GLU A 192 25.84 31.61 -34.93
CA GLU A 192 25.54 31.39 -36.36
C GLU A 192 24.49 30.29 -36.60
N GLY A 193 24.13 29.52 -35.56
CA GLY A 193 23.19 28.38 -35.68
C GLY A 193 23.79 27.13 -36.34
N ASP A 194 25.13 27.04 -36.44
CA ASP A 194 25.82 25.93 -37.09
C ASP A 194 26.02 24.76 -36.11
N GLY A 195 25.00 23.90 -35.99
CA GLY A 195 25.02 22.72 -35.12
C GLY A 195 26.17 21.75 -35.41
N SER A 196 26.71 21.74 -36.65
CA SER A 196 27.81 20.85 -37.04
C SER A 196 29.13 21.30 -36.40
N LYS A 197 29.43 22.60 -36.44
CA LYS A 197 30.61 23.19 -35.79
C LYS A 197 30.50 23.18 -34.27
N VAL A 198 29.32 23.44 -33.71
CA VAL A 198 29.06 23.30 -32.27
C VAL A 198 29.42 21.89 -31.81
N THR A 199 28.94 20.86 -32.53
CA THR A 199 29.24 19.45 -32.23
C THR A 199 30.72 19.13 -32.40
N ARG A 200 31.39 19.72 -33.40
CA ARG A 200 32.83 19.54 -33.65
C ARG A 200 33.66 20.02 -32.44
N PHE A 201 33.50 21.27 -32.01
CA PHE A 201 34.25 21.82 -30.88
C PHE A 201 33.84 21.20 -29.55
N PHE A 202 32.56 20.83 -29.39
CA PHE A 202 32.09 20.14 -28.18
C PHE A 202 32.85 18.84 -27.91
N LYS A 203 33.23 18.09 -28.94
CA LYS A 203 33.99 16.83 -28.80
C LYS A 203 35.45 17.02 -28.39
N LEU A 204 36.00 18.24 -28.52
CA LEU A 204 37.41 18.52 -28.27
C LEU A 204 37.71 18.88 -26.81
N PHE A 205 36.75 19.45 -26.07
CA PHE A 205 36.95 19.80 -24.66
C PHE A 205 37.37 18.62 -23.75
N PRO A 206 36.80 17.40 -23.88
CA PRO A 206 37.25 16.26 -23.10
C PRO A 206 38.69 15.84 -23.41
N LEU A 207 39.14 16.01 -24.67
CA LEU A 207 40.48 15.62 -25.10
C LEU A 207 41.57 16.48 -24.45
N ILE A 208 41.25 17.72 -24.08
CA ILE A 208 42.14 18.64 -23.39
C ILE A 208 41.94 18.66 -21.86
N GLY A 209 41.15 17.72 -21.32
CA GLY A 209 40.88 17.64 -19.88
C GLY A 209 40.05 18.82 -19.32
N ARG A 210 39.25 19.48 -20.17
CA ARG A 210 38.38 20.61 -19.77
C ARG A 210 36.89 20.26 -19.94
N THR A 211 36.49 19.10 -19.39
CA THR A 211 35.12 18.57 -19.49
C THR A 211 34.08 19.51 -18.90
N ASP A 212 34.33 20.12 -17.75
CA ASP A 212 33.34 20.99 -17.09
C ASP A 212 33.07 22.28 -17.86
N VAL A 213 34.11 22.85 -18.48
CA VAL A 213 34.00 24.05 -19.32
C VAL A 213 33.19 23.75 -20.59
N GLY A 214 33.46 22.61 -21.23
CA GLY A 214 32.71 22.16 -22.40
C GLY A 214 31.23 21.90 -22.10
N LEU A 215 30.92 21.24 -20.97
CA LEU A 215 29.54 21.01 -20.53
C LEU A 215 28.82 22.30 -20.14
N ASP A 216 29.51 23.27 -19.51
CA ASP A 216 28.92 24.59 -19.21
C ASP A 216 28.57 25.35 -20.50
N ALA A 217 29.50 25.44 -21.45
CA ALA A 217 29.28 26.10 -22.73
C ALA A 217 28.15 25.44 -23.53
N TYR A 218 28.12 24.11 -23.55
CA TYR A 218 27.07 23.35 -24.19
C TYR A 218 25.72 23.51 -23.50
N GLY A 219 25.69 23.48 -22.17
CA GLY A 219 24.50 23.77 -21.37
C GLY A 219 23.93 25.14 -21.71
N ARG A 220 24.77 26.19 -21.80
CA ARG A 220 24.35 27.54 -22.21
C ARG A 220 23.75 27.57 -23.62
N TYR A 221 24.38 26.92 -24.59
CA TYR A 221 23.87 26.82 -25.95
C TYR A 221 22.48 26.17 -26.00
N VAL A 222 22.32 25.03 -25.32
CA VAL A 222 21.05 24.31 -25.28
C VAL A 222 19.98 25.12 -24.54
N CYS A 223 20.31 25.74 -23.41
CA CYS A 223 19.39 26.63 -22.68
C CYS A 223 18.93 27.81 -23.53
N GLN A 224 19.81 28.43 -24.33
CA GLN A 224 19.42 29.48 -25.27
C GLN A 224 18.44 28.97 -26.34
N GLY A 225 18.62 27.75 -26.82
CA GLY A 225 17.67 27.06 -27.71
C GLY A 225 16.31 26.84 -27.05
N VAL A 226 16.28 26.42 -25.79
CA VAL A 226 15.03 26.26 -25.01
C VAL A 226 14.36 27.61 -24.80
N ALA A 227 15.08 28.63 -24.35
CA ALA A 227 14.57 29.97 -24.07
C ALA A 227 13.93 30.61 -25.31
N SER A 228 14.61 30.53 -26.46
CA SER A 228 14.11 31.11 -27.72
C SER A 228 12.83 30.43 -28.19
N ARG A 229 12.78 29.09 -28.18
CA ARG A 229 11.57 28.33 -28.55
C ARG A 229 10.42 28.52 -27.56
N ALA A 230 10.70 28.58 -26.26
CA ALA A 230 9.71 28.83 -25.23
C ALA A 230 9.05 30.20 -25.41
N ARG A 231 9.87 31.25 -25.62
CA ARG A 231 9.38 32.61 -25.88
C ARG A 231 8.59 32.72 -27.17
N ALA A 232 9.04 32.05 -28.24
CA ALA A 232 8.32 32.02 -29.52
C ALA A 232 6.94 31.36 -29.37
N ASN A 233 6.86 30.23 -28.64
CA ASN A 233 5.60 29.55 -28.35
C ASN A 233 4.69 30.40 -27.46
N PHE A 234 5.22 31.03 -26.41
CA PHE A 234 4.42 31.88 -25.52
C PHE A 234 3.85 33.11 -26.24
N ASN A 235 4.63 33.71 -27.14
CA ASN A 235 4.22 34.87 -27.93
C ASN A 235 3.46 34.52 -29.22
N SER A 236 3.13 33.24 -29.46
CA SER A 236 2.45 32.82 -30.68
C SER A 236 0.98 33.27 -30.76
N ALA A 237 0.38 33.63 -29.61
CA ALA A 237 -1.02 34.05 -29.51
C ALA A 237 -1.14 35.40 -28.80
N ALA A 238 -2.07 36.24 -29.29
CA ALA A 238 -2.40 37.52 -28.66
C ALA A 238 -3.12 37.31 -27.31
N PRO A 239 -3.02 38.25 -26.33
CA PRO A 239 -3.59 38.07 -24.99
C PRO A 239 -5.07 37.64 -24.97
N ALA A 240 -5.90 38.18 -25.87
CA ALA A 240 -7.31 37.80 -25.97
C ALA A 240 -7.53 36.31 -26.31
N GLN A 241 -6.65 35.72 -27.12
CA GLN A 241 -6.70 34.31 -27.51
C GLN A 241 -6.13 33.38 -26.43
N ARG A 242 -5.37 33.90 -25.46
CA ARG A 242 -4.81 33.13 -24.34
C ARG A 242 -5.88 32.78 -23.30
N ASN A 243 -6.99 33.50 -23.28
CA ASN A 243 -8.14 33.23 -22.41
C ASN A 243 -9.04 32.10 -22.91
N GLU A 244 -8.87 31.66 -24.16
CA GLU A 244 -9.67 30.57 -24.73
C GLU A 244 -8.91 29.24 -24.67
N GLY A 245 -9.53 28.24 -24.03
CA GLY A 245 -8.98 26.88 -23.92
C GLY A 245 -7.79 26.73 -22.97
N PHE A 246 -7.09 25.60 -23.07
CA PHE A 246 -5.94 25.25 -22.23
C PHE A 246 -4.62 25.81 -22.78
N PHE A 247 -4.58 27.11 -23.08
CA PHE A 247 -3.40 27.75 -23.68
C PHE A 247 -2.15 27.55 -22.82
N TYR A 248 -2.20 27.88 -21.52
CA TYR A 248 -1.04 27.81 -20.64
C TYR A 248 -0.58 26.37 -20.42
N GLY A 249 -1.54 25.45 -20.28
CA GLY A 249 -1.29 24.02 -20.27
C GLY A 249 -0.54 23.52 -21.51
N ASN A 250 -0.94 23.99 -22.69
CA ASN A 250 -0.28 23.64 -23.95
C ASN A 250 1.13 24.24 -24.07
N ILE A 251 1.35 25.48 -23.60
CA ILE A 251 2.69 26.10 -23.62
C ILE A 251 3.66 25.37 -22.70
N ILE A 252 3.25 25.05 -21.47
CA ILE A 252 4.07 24.25 -20.54
C ILE A 252 4.34 22.86 -21.10
N THR A 253 3.34 22.22 -21.72
CA THR A 253 3.52 20.92 -22.38
C THR A 253 4.62 20.99 -23.43
N LYS A 254 4.56 21.99 -24.33
CA LYS A 254 5.58 22.19 -25.36
C LYS A 254 6.97 22.48 -24.79
N LEU A 255 7.06 23.19 -23.66
CA LEU A 255 8.33 23.45 -22.98
C LEU A 255 8.95 22.14 -22.47
N PHE A 256 8.18 21.33 -21.74
CA PHE A 256 8.66 20.06 -21.21
C PHE A 256 8.99 19.04 -22.31
N GLU A 257 8.17 18.94 -23.36
CA GLU A 257 8.45 18.10 -24.52
C GLU A 257 9.74 18.52 -25.23
N HIS A 258 9.97 19.83 -25.37
CA HIS A 258 11.20 20.32 -25.99
C HIS A 258 12.45 19.97 -25.16
N ILE A 259 12.37 20.13 -23.84
CA ILE A 259 13.48 19.74 -22.94
C ILE A 259 13.71 18.22 -23.03
N ALA A 260 12.65 17.42 -23.00
CA ALA A 260 12.76 15.96 -23.13
C ALA A 260 13.41 15.54 -24.46
N GLN A 261 13.00 16.14 -25.58
CA GLN A 261 13.59 15.90 -26.91
C GLN A 261 15.08 16.24 -26.96
N ILE A 262 15.48 17.35 -26.33
CA ILE A 262 16.89 17.73 -26.21
C ILE A 262 17.64 16.68 -25.37
N VAL A 263 17.08 16.26 -24.25
CA VAL A 263 17.73 15.29 -23.37
C VAL A 263 17.94 13.96 -24.11
N ASP A 264 16.89 13.38 -24.68
CA ASP A 264 16.99 12.11 -25.43
C ASP A 264 17.88 12.21 -26.68
N GLY A 265 17.80 13.33 -27.41
CA GLY A 265 18.57 13.52 -28.64
C GLY A 265 20.07 13.72 -28.39
N HIS A 266 20.44 14.38 -27.29
CA HIS A 266 21.81 14.78 -27.03
C HIS A 266 22.54 13.85 -26.03
N GLU A 267 21.81 13.04 -25.27
CA GLU A 267 22.37 12.05 -24.34
C GLU A 267 23.43 11.13 -25.00
N PRO A 268 23.19 10.50 -26.17
CA PRO A 268 24.19 9.63 -26.80
C PRO A 268 25.48 10.38 -27.18
N LEU A 269 25.39 11.67 -27.49
CA LEU A 269 26.54 12.51 -27.83
C LEU A 269 27.36 12.83 -26.58
N VAL A 270 26.68 13.23 -25.49
CA VAL A 270 27.32 13.58 -24.21
C VAL A 270 27.97 12.34 -23.61
N GLU A 271 27.26 11.21 -23.52
CA GLU A 271 27.79 10.00 -22.90
C GLU A 271 28.98 9.40 -23.67
N ARG A 272 28.94 9.47 -25.01
CA ARG A 272 30.01 8.95 -25.87
C ARG A 272 31.34 9.69 -25.68
N HIS A 273 31.31 10.99 -25.45
CA HIS A 273 32.51 11.83 -25.44
C HIS A 273 32.94 12.32 -24.06
N TYR A 274 32.00 12.50 -23.12
CA TYR A 274 32.25 13.01 -21.78
C TYR A 274 32.14 11.92 -20.70
N GLY A 275 31.55 10.77 -21.01
CA GLY A 275 31.37 9.65 -20.08
C GLY A 275 29.93 9.53 -19.55
N ARG A 276 29.62 8.36 -18.99
CA ARG A 276 28.29 8.03 -18.45
C ARG A 276 27.92 8.95 -17.29
N GLY A 277 26.63 9.33 -17.22
CA GLY A 277 26.10 10.20 -16.16
C GLY A 277 26.45 11.69 -16.29
N MET A 278 27.31 12.09 -17.23
CA MET A 278 27.64 13.51 -17.47
C MET A 278 26.45 14.30 -18.05
N MET A 279 25.45 13.60 -18.59
CA MET A 279 24.19 14.20 -19.01
C MET A 279 23.43 14.86 -17.86
N GLN A 280 23.58 14.36 -16.63
CA GLN A 280 22.96 14.96 -15.45
C GLN A 280 23.37 16.44 -15.27
N LYS A 281 24.64 16.80 -15.51
CA LYS A 281 25.12 18.20 -15.42
C LYS A 281 24.42 19.12 -16.43
N VAL A 282 24.10 18.59 -17.62
CA VAL A 282 23.35 19.33 -18.65
C VAL A 282 21.88 19.46 -18.25
N ILE A 283 21.28 18.40 -17.71
CA ILE A 283 19.91 18.41 -17.19
C ILE A 283 19.76 19.43 -16.05
N GLU A 284 20.72 19.52 -15.13
CA GLU A 284 20.72 20.52 -14.06
C GLU A 284 20.68 21.95 -14.60
N ARG A 285 21.43 22.24 -15.68
CA ARG A 285 21.38 23.55 -16.36
C ARG A 285 20.08 23.79 -17.12
N LEU A 286 19.56 22.77 -17.79
CA LEU A 286 18.25 22.82 -18.46
C LEU A 286 17.12 23.08 -17.47
N GLN A 287 17.20 22.52 -16.26
CA GLN A 287 16.22 22.77 -15.22
C GLN A 287 16.22 24.23 -14.75
N ILE A 288 17.38 24.90 -14.69
CA ILE A 288 17.43 26.34 -14.37
C ILE A 288 16.70 27.16 -15.45
N GLU A 289 16.83 26.78 -16.73
CA GLU A 289 16.09 27.45 -17.79
C GLU A 289 14.59 27.12 -17.73
N ALA A 290 14.23 25.89 -17.37
CA ALA A 290 12.84 25.49 -17.12
C ALA A 290 12.23 26.27 -15.94
N ASP A 291 13.02 26.56 -14.90
CA ASP A 291 12.62 27.40 -13.77
C ASP A 291 12.27 28.82 -14.22
N VAL A 292 13.03 29.40 -15.15
CA VAL A 292 12.77 30.73 -15.70
C VAL A 292 11.55 30.71 -16.62
N GLN A 293 11.56 29.90 -17.69
CA GLN A 293 10.49 29.91 -18.68
C GLN A 293 9.19 29.36 -18.12
N GLY A 294 9.23 28.21 -17.44
CA GLY A 294 8.06 27.63 -16.80
C GLY A 294 7.53 28.52 -15.68
N GLY A 295 8.42 29.16 -14.93
CA GLY A 295 8.05 30.13 -13.90
C GLY A 295 7.27 31.33 -14.46
N ILE A 296 7.70 31.90 -15.58
CA ILE A 296 6.98 33.02 -16.24
C ILE A 296 5.59 32.57 -16.69
N VAL A 297 5.48 31.36 -17.27
CA VAL A 297 4.19 30.84 -17.74
C VAL A 297 3.22 30.62 -16.57
N LEU A 298 3.69 30.07 -15.45
CA LEU A 298 2.85 29.85 -14.27
C LEU A 298 2.45 31.15 -13.57
N ASP A 299 3.36 32.12 -13.42
CA ASP A 299 3.02 33.43 -12.84
C ASP A 299 1.97 34.13 -13.69
N THR A 300 2.17 34.13 -15.03
CA THR A 300 1.21 34.75 -15.95
C THR A 300 -0.15 34.04 -15.91
N TRP A 301 -0.17 32.70 -15.86
CA TRP A 301 -1.42 31.94 -15.72
C TRP A 301 -2.14 32.29 -14.42
N HIS A 302 -1.40 32.37 -13.30
CA HIS A 302 -1.95 32.68 -11.99
C HIS A 302 -2.59 34.08 -11.96
N GLU A 303 -1.93 35.07 -12.58
CA GLU A 303 -2.39 36.45 -12.69
C GLU A 303 -3.57 36.61 -13.66
N GLU A 304 -3.45 36.12 -14.90
CA GLU A 304 -4.47 36.27 -15.95
C GLU A 304 -5.74 35.46 -15.66
N ARG A 305 -5.64 34.32 -14.95
CA ARG A 305 -6.80 33.55 -14.48
C ARG A 305 -7.37 34.06 -13.16
N HIS A 306 -6.77 35.11 -12.58
CA HIS A 306 -7.19 35.73 -11.33
C HIS A 306 -7.38 34.74 -10.19
N ILE A 307 -6.45 33.79 -10.04
CA ILE A 307 -6.58 32.66 -9.11
C ILE A 307 -6.78 33.14 -7.67
N ASP A 308 -6.04 34.14 -7.20
CA ASP A 308 -6.19 34.68 -5.83
C ASP A 308 -7.58 35.27 -5.57
N ARG A 309 -8.17 35.92 -6.58
CA ARG A 309 -9.53 36.43 -6.49
C ARG A 309 -10.53 35.27 -6.38
N LYS A 310 -10.39 34.23 -7.21
CA LYS A 310 -11.22 33.03 -7.14
C LYS A 310 -11.10 32.32 -5.79
N LEU A 311 -9.88 32.22 -5.25
CA LEU A 311 -9.66 31.67 -3.91
C LEU A 311 -10.34 32.48 -2.81
N THR A 312 -10.40 33.80 -2.95
CA THR A 312 -11.12 34.67 -2.01
C THR A 312 -12.63 34.46 -2.13
N GLU A 313 -13.15 34.40 -3.36
CA GLU A 313 -14.56 34.17 -3.66
C GLU A 313 -15.04 32.82 -3.07
N ILE A 314 -14.33 31.72 -3.32
CA ILE A 314 -14.71 30.39 -2.78
C ILE A 314 -14.66 30.31 -1.25
N LYS A 315 -13.71 31.02 -0.61
CA LYS A 315 -13.58 31.04 0.86
C LYS A 315 -14.70 31.84 1.51
N SER A 316 -15.17 32.89 0.83
CA SER A 316 -16.26 33.73 1.30
C SER A 316 -17.64 33.12 1.10
N TYR A 317 -17.73 32.01 0.36
CA TYR A 317 -18.99 31.35 0.08
C TYR A 317 -19.59 30.70 1.34
N ALA A 318 -20.80 31.10 1.69
CA ALA A 318 -21.41 30.77 2.97
C ALA A 318 -22.02 29.35 3.07
N PHE A 319 -22.24 28.67 1.94
CA PHE A 319 -22.98 27.39 1.88
C PHE A 319 -24.32 27.48 2.62
N SER A 320 -25.10 28.54 2.34
CA SER A 320 -26.30 28.89 3.10
C SER A 320 -27.32 27.76 3.14
N PHE A 321 -27.48 27.00 2.04
CA PHE A 321 -28.41 25.88 2.01
C PHE A 321 -27.95 24.74 2.90
N LEU A 322 -26.66 24.36 2.86
CA LEU A 322 -26.12 23.37 3.79
C LEU A 322 -26.22 23.85 5.24
N VAL A 323 -25.78 25.08 5.54
CA VAL A 323 -25.83 25.61 6.92
C VAL A 323 -27.26 25.69 7.44
N GLN A 324 -28.20 26.20 6.66
CA GLN A 324 -29.60 26.31 7.05
C GLN A 324 -30.24 24.92 7.22
N SER A 325 -29.89 23.97 6.35
CA SER A 325 -30.28 22.58 6.53
C SER A 325 -29.56 21.90 7.70
N PHE A 326 -28.54 22.46 8.34
CA PHE A 326 -27.99 21.91 9.61
C PHE A 326 -28.60 22.53 10.89
N LEU A 327 -29.41 23.60 10.80
CA LEU A 327 -30.05 24.23 11.96
C LEU A 327 -31.42 23.60 12.30
N PRO A 328 -31.77 23.38 13.58
CA PRO A 328 -33.07 22.81 13.97
C PRO A 328 -34.24 23.68 13.49
N ALA A 329 -35.22 23.05 12.83
CA ALA A 329 -36.42 23.74 12.37
C ALA A 329 -37.16 24.32 13.58
N LYS A 330 -37.28 25.66 13.66
CA LYS A 330 -38.11 26.30 14.70
C LYS A 330 -39.57 25.93 14.46
N PRO A 331 -40.34 25.53 15.48
CA PRO A 331 -41.77 25.31 15.34
C PRO A 331 -42.44 26.63 14.96
N THR A 332 -43.07 26.68 13.80
CA THR A 332 -43.92 27.79 13.36
C THR A 332 -45.24 27.77 14.15
N ASN A 333 -45.18 28.13 15.43
CA ASN A 333 -46.35 28.54 16.20
C ASN A 333 -46.43 30.07 16.21
N GLY A 334 -47.00 30.62 15.15
CA GLY A 334 -47.30 32.04 15.05
C GLY A 334 -48.36 32.27 13.98
N THR A 335 -49.56 32.61 14.40
CA THR A 335 -50.68 33.04 13.53
C THR A 335 -50.22 34.09 12.51
N PRO A 336 -50.57 33.96 11.21
CA PRO A 336 -50.12 34.89 10.19
C PRO A 336 -50.84 36.23 10.37
N ARG A 337 -50.09 37.30 10.66
CA ARG A 337 -50.61 38.67 10.58
C ARG A 337 -50.52 39.13 9.12
N SER A 338 -51.68 39.30 8.49
CA SER A 338 -51.81 39.90 7.15
C SER A 338 -51.60 41.41 7.23
N SER A 339 -50.39 41.89 6.92
CA SER A 339 -50.16 43.26 6.42
C SER A 339 -48.67 43.57 6.24
N SER A 340 -48.06 43.00 5.20
CA SER A 340 -46.90 43.61 4.52
C SER A 340 -46.71 42.92 3.18
N PRO A 341 -46.63 43.64 2.05
CA PRO A 341 -46.29 43.06 0.76
C PRO A 341 -44.78 42.82 0.72
N ALA A 342 -44.31 41.80 1.42
CA ALA A 342 -43.02 41.19 1.16
C ALA A 342 -43.30 39.91 0.38
N ASN A 343 -43.03 39.97 -0.93
CA ASN A 343 -43.09 38.85 -1.86
C ASN A 343 -42.50 37.58 -1.23
N GLY A 344 -43.36 36.66 -0.83
CA GLY A 344 -43.01 35.30 -0.39
C GLY A 344 -42.67 34.39 -1.57
N GLY A 345 -41.86 34.91 -2.50
CA GLY A 345 -41.18 34.06 -3.47
C GLY A 345 -39.99 33.41 -2.78
N VAL A 346 -39.87 32.10 -2.93
CA VAL A 346 -38.59 31.38 -2.83
C VAL A 346 -37.53 32.30 -3.43
N ARG A 347 -36.59 32.78 -2.61
CA ARG A 347 -35.50 33.63 -3.10
C ARG A 347 -34.64 32.75 -4.01
N THR A 348 -34.90 32.78 -5.30
CA THR A 348 -34.03 32.31 -6.38
C THR A 348 -32.84 33.27 -6.54
N SER A 349 -32.16 33.63 -5.45
CA SER A 349 -31.09 34.62 -5.43
C SER A 349 -29.71 34.03 -5.09
N GLU A 350 -29.43 32.78 -5.48
CA GLU A 350 -28.13 32.13 -5.25
C GLU A 350 -27.29 31.90 -6.53
N ASP A 351 -27.66 32.53 -7.65
CA ASP A 351 -26.91 32.40 -8.91
C ASP A 351 -25.77 33.44 -9.07
N GLN A 352 -25.35 34.12 -7.99
CA GLN A 352 -24.33 35.19 -8.03
C GLN A 352 -23.28 35.10 -6.91
N GLY A 353 -22.55 33.99 -6.82
CA GLY A 353 -21.35 33.94 -5.98
C GLY A 353 -20.11 33.57 -6.76
N VAL A 354 -20.13 32.36 -7.34
CA VAL A 354 -18.98 31.78 -8.01
C VAL A 354 -19.46 30.90 -9.18
N ASP A 355 -18.94 31.14 -10.38
CA ASP A 355 -19.28 30.32 -11.55
C ASP A 355 -18.59 28.96 -11.46
N MET A 356 -19.38 27.89 -11.27
CA MET A 356 -18.87 26.52 -11.20
C MET A 356 -18.24 26.06 -12.51
N LYS A 357 -18.69 26.56 -13.66
CA LYS A 357 -18.12 26.19 -14.97
C LYS A 357 -16.72 26.76 -15.14
N GLU A 358 -16.52 27.98 -14.64
CA GLU A 358 -15.22 28.64 -14.63
C GLU A 358 -14.26 27.92 -13.68
N ILE A 359 -14.70 27.53 -12.48
CA ILE A 359 -13.86 26.71 -11.58
C ILE A 359 -13.53 25.37 -12.25
N ASP A 360 -14.50 24.71 -12.87
CA ASP A 360 -14.27 23.42 -13.53
C ASP A 360 -13.25 23.53 -14.68
N SER A 361 -13.30 24.61 -15.47
CA SER A 361 -12.32 24.87 -16.53
C SER A 361 -10.93 25.14 -15.98
N LEU A 362 -10.80 25.91 -14.88
CA LEU A 362 -9.54 26.13 -14.17
C LEU A 362 -8.97 24.84 -13.60
N LEU A 363 -9.82 23.99 -13.02
CA LEU A 363 -9.42 22.67 -12.52
C LEU A 363 -8.99 21.76 -13.69
N GLY A 364 -9.63 21.85 -14.85
CA GLY A 364 -9.22 21.15 -16.06
C GLY A 364 -7.82 21.57 -16.54
N GLU A 365 -7.57 22.88 -16.65
CA GLU A 365 -6.27 23.42 -17.06
C GLU A 365 -5.18 23.11 -16.02
N GLY A 366 -5.48 23.28 -14.74
CA GLY A 366 -4.58 22.97 -13.63
C GLY A 366 -4.21 21.48 -13.56
N ALA A 367 -5.18 20.58 -13.75
CA ALA A 367 -4.93 19.14 -13.79
C ALA A 367 -4.02 18.76 -14.97
N LEU A 368 -4.22 19.37 -16.15
CA LEU A 368 -3.34 19.19 -17.31
C LEU A 368 -1.91 19.63 -16.99
N ILE A 369 -1.72 20.82 -16.43
CA ILE A 369 -0.38 21.33 -16.09
C ILE A 369 0.30 20.43 -15.06
N LEU A 370 -0.41 20.04 -14.00
CA LEU A 370 0.12 19.16 -12.94
C LEU A 370 0.52 17.78 -13.46
N GLY A 371 -0.32 17.17 -14.31
CA GLY A 371 -0.02 15.88 -14.94
C GLY A 371 1.20 15.96 -15.87
N ARG A 372 1.32 17.06 -16.64
CA ARG A 372 2.50 17.28 -17.50
C ARG A 372 3.78 17.52 -16.71
N TYR A 373 3.69 18.24 -15.60
CA TYR A 373 4.82 18.41 -14.68
C TYR A 373 5.23 17.08 -14.02
N ALA A 374 4.27 16.24 -13.63
CA ALA A 374 4.57 14.90 -13.10
C ALA A 374 5.32 14.03 -14.12
N LEU A 375 4.86 14.02 -15.39
CA LEU A 375 5.53 13.30 -16.47
C LEU A 375 6.96 13.82 -16.72
N TYR A 376 7.13 15.15 -16.72
CA TYR A 376 8.44 15.78 -16.85
C TYR A 376 9.38 15.39 -15.69
N ALA A 377 8.90 15.47 -14.45
CA ALA A 377 9.68 15.10 -13.27
C ALA A 377 10.05 13.61 -13.27
N ARG A 378 9.11 12.73 -13.67
CA ARG A 378 9.36 11.29 -13.85
C ARG A 378 10.46 11.06 -14.88
N PHE A 379 10.32 11.65 -16.06
CA PHE A 379 11.28 11.51 -17.16
C PHE A 379 12.69 11.93 -16.75
N LEU A 380 12.85 13.12 -16.14
CA LEU A 380 14.17 13.58 -15.71
C LEU A 380 14.75 12.76 -14.55
N SER A 381 13.89 12.28 -13.65
CA SER A 381 14.35 11.41 -12.55
C SER A 381 14.84 10.06 -13.06
N ASP A 382 14.18 9.50 -14.08
CA ASP A 382 14.58 8.25 -14.74
C ASP A 382 15.94 8.41 -15.44
N LYS A 383 16.16 9.53 -16.15
CA LYS A 383 17.45 9.86 -16.79
C LYS A 383 18.59 10.11 -15.82
N CYS A 384 18.28 10.51 -14.59
CA CYS A 384 19.27 10.74 -13.54
C CYS A 384 19.42 9.54 -12.58
N ALA A 385 18.76 8.42 -12.83
CA ALA A 385 18.83 7.25 -11.97
C ALA A 385 20.24 6.62 -12.01
N PRO A 386 20.85 6.30 -10.86
CA PRO A 386 22.18 5.69 -10.83
C PRO A 386 22.18 4.32 -11.52
N SER A 387 23.21 4.03 -12.31
CA SER A 387 23.30 2.82 -13.14
C SER A 387 23.52 1.51 -12.38
N GLU A 388 23.73 1.54 -11.06
CA GLU A 388 23.95 0.34 -10.23
C GLU A 388 22.84 0.20 -9.17
N PRO A 389 22.04 -0.88 -9.21
CA PRO A 389 21.24 -1.30 -8.08
C PRO A 389 21.98 -2.43 -7.34
N GLU A 390 23.07 -2.10 -6.64
CA GLU A 390 23.63 -3.02 -5.64
C GLU A 390 23.01 -2.66 -4.27
N ASP A 391 22.15 -3.56 -3.77
CA ASP A 391 21.59 -3.61 -2.41
C ASP A 391 20.55 -2.57 -1.96
N ARG A 392 19.83 -1.90 -2.87
CA ARG A 392 18.69 -1.06 -2.44
C ARG A 392 17.41 -1.88 -2.29
N ILE A 393 16.87 -1.92 -1.07
CA ILE A 393 15.45 -2.18 -0.79
C ILE A 393 14.62 -1.39 -1.80
N ASP A 394 13.57 -1.99 -2.35
CA ASP A 394 12.74 -1.43 -3.44
C ASP A 394 12.09 -0.08 -3.04
N TYR A 395 12.84 1.01 -3.15
CA TYR A 395 12.43 2.38 -2.85
C TYR A 395 11.84 3.10 -4.08
N GLY A 396 11.56 2.39 -5.18
CA GLY A 396 11.06 3.00 -6.41
C GLY A 396 11.96 4.10 -6.98
N LEU A 397 11.40 4.97 -7.82
CA LEU A 397 12.11 6.11 -8.39
C LEU A 397 12.36 7.19 -7.30
N VAL A 398 13.53 7.81 -7.30
CA VAL A 398 13.86 8.91 -6.38
C VAL A 398 14.01 10.20 -7.17
N MET A 399 13.29 11.25 -6.78
CA MET A 399 13.41 12.56 -7.42
C MET A 399 14.77 13.20 -7.05
N PRO A 400 15.60 13.61 -8.04
CA PRO A 400 16.85 14.33 -7.81
C PRO A 400 16.67 15.62 -7.00
N ASN A 401 17.65 15.94 -6.15
CA ASN A 401 17.61 17.12 -5.28
C ASN A 401 17.41 18.44 -6.06
N PHE A 402 18.07 18.59 -7.21
CA PHE A 402 17.95 19.81 -8.02
C PHE A 402 16.54 20.02 -8.58
N LEU A 403 15.76 18.94 -8.79
CA LEU A 403 14.34 19.04 -9.13
C LEU A 403 13.48 19.31 -7.91
N ALA A 404 13.75 18.63 -6.79
CA ALA A 404 13.02 18.83 -5.54
C ALA A 404 13.13 20.26 -4.98
N THR A 405 14.29 20.90 -5.15
CA THR A 405 14.54 22.26 -4.64
C THR A 405 14.35 23.35 -5.69
N SER A 406 13.92 22.99 -6.92
CA SER A 406 13.83 23.93 -8.03
C SER A 406 12.79 25.02 -7.78
N ASN A 407 12.98 26.19 -8.41
CA ASN A 407 12.01 27.27 -8.29
C ASN A 407 10.70 26.92 -9.01
N LEU A 408 10.77 26.14 -10.11
CA LEU A 408 9.57 25.64 -10.76
C LEU A 408 8.78 24.71 -9.84
N HIS A 409 9.44 23.82 -9.11
CA HIS A 409 8.77 22.92 -8.15
C HIS A 409 8.02 23.70 -7.07
N LYS A 410 8.67 24.72 -6.49
CA LYS A 410 8.05 25.61 -5.50
C LYS A 410 6.82 26.32 -6.09
N LYS A 411 6.92 26.82 -7.32
CA LYS A 411 5.80 27.47 -8.01
C LYS A 411 4.67 26.50 -8.33
N VAL A 412 4.97 25.27 -8.73
CA VAL A 412 3.96 24.22 -8.91
C VAL A 412 3.22 23.97 -7.59
N SER A 413 3.92 23.95 -6.46
CA SER A 413 3.27 23.84 -5.15
C SER A 413 2.35 25.02 -4.85
N SER A 414 2.86 26.26 -4.92
CA SER A 414 2.12 27.45 -4.48
C SER A 414 1.05 27.92 -5.46
N HIS A 415 1.30 27.84 -6.76
CA HIS A 415 0.39 28.36 -7.79
C HIS A 415 -0.55 27.30 -8.36
N LEU A 416 -0.22 26.01 -8.27
CA LEU A 416 -1.09 24.94 -8.81
C LEU A 416 -1.66 24.04 -7.72
N ILE A 417 -0.82 23.40 -6.90
CA ILE A 417 -1.30 22.40 -5.92
C ILE A 417 -2.23 23.04 -4.89
N ASP A 418 -1.81 24.13 -4.23
CA ASP A 418 -2.62 24.75 -3.18
C ASP A 418 -3.96 25.30 -3.71
N PRO A 419 -3.99 26.06 -4.83
CA PRO A 419 -5.25 26.52 -5.40
C PRO A 419 -6.13 25.38 -5.92
N PHE A 420 -5.54 24.37 -6.55
CA PHE A 420 -6.27 23.20 -7.05
C PHE A 420 -6.96 22.44 -5.92
N ASN A 421 -6.27 22.23 -4.79
CA ASN A 421 -6.84 21.56 -3.63
C ASN A 421 -8.03 22.34 -3.04
N ALA A 422 -7.87 23.66 -2.88
CA ALA A 422 -8.93 24.53 -2.36
C ALA A 422 -10.14 24.60 -3.30
N MET A 423 -9.90 24.82 -4.61
CA MET A 423 -10.95 24.88 -5.63
C MET A 423 -11.66 23.54 -5.81
N THR A 424 -10.94 22.41 -5.78
CA THR A 424 -11.56 21.08 -5.92
C THR A 424 -12.45 20.76 -4.72
N THR A 425 -11.99 21.09 -3.50
CA THR A 425 -12.78 20.91 -2.28
C THR A 425 -14.04 21.76 -2.33
N PHE A 426 -13.93 23.03 -2.70
CA PHE A 426 -15.09 23.91 -2.88
C PHE A 426 -16.04 23.39 -3.97
N PHE A 427 -15.51 23.04 -5.14
CA PHE A 427 -16.28 22.54 -6.26
C PHE A 427 -17.10 21.32 -5.86
N PHE A 428 -16.47 20.32 -5.24
CA PHE A 428 -17.16 19.12 -4.79
C PHE A 428 -18.26 19.45 -3.77
N ARG A 429 -17.93 20.26 -2.77
CA ARG A 429 -18.87 20.69 -1.74
C ARG A 429 -20.09 21.41 -2.32
N ARG A 430 -19.86 22.34 -3.24
CA ARG A 430 -20.92 23.10 -3.92
C ARG A 430 -21.75 22.21 -4.85
N SER A 431 -21.14 21.22 -5.50
CA SER A 431 -21.87 20.22 -6.29
C SER A 431 -22.81 19.38 -5.43
N VAL A 432 -22.38 18.96 -4.23
CA VAL A 432 -23.24 18.25 -3.27
C VAL A 432 -24.40 19.14 -2.83
N GLU A 433 -24.13 20.40 -2.46
CA GLU A 433 -25.17 21.37 -2.12
C GLU A 433 -26.20 21.52 -3.24
N LYS A 434 -25.74 21.72 -4.48
CA LYS A 434 -26.59 21.92 -5.65
C LYS A 434 -27.41 20.66 -5.99
N ALA A 435 -26.83 19.47 -5.86
CA ALA A 435 -27.54 18.21 -6.05
C ALA A 435 -28.71 18.08 -5.07
N PHE A 436 -28.53 18.48 -3.81
CA PHE A 436 -29.63 18.48 -2.83
C PHE A 436 -30.65 19.61 -3.03
N GLN A 437 -30.24 20.75 -3.60
CA GLN A 437 -31.16 21.84 -3.98
C GLN A 437 -32.10 21.43 -5.12
N LEU A 438 -31.62 20.56 -6.02
CA LEU A 438 -32.35 20.06 -7.19
C LEU A 438 -32.80 18.59 -7.02
N ASP A 439 -32.87 18.12 -5.78
CA ASP A 439 -33.17 16.71 -5.46
C ASP A 439 -34.62 16.36 -5.78
N GLU A 440 -34.80 15.35 -6.63
CA GLU A 440 -36.09 14.84 -7.06
C GLU A 440 -36.29 13.42 -6.53
N SER A 441 -37.46 13.19 -5.93
CA SER A 441 -37.86 11.86 -5.47
C SER A 441 -38.55 11.08 -6.60
N PRO A 442 -38.43 9.74 -6.63
CA PRO A 442 -39.10 8.91 -7.63
C PRO A 442 -40.62 9.11 -7.55
N SER A 443 -41.25 9.34 -8.71
CA SER A 443 -42.67 9.61 -8.80
C SER A 443 -43.52 8.34 -8.66
N ASP A 444 -44.77 8.55 -8.23
CA ASP A 444 -45.84 7.55 -8.24
C ASP A 444 -45.51 6.22 -7.51
N LEU A 445 -44.79 6.32 -6.40
CA LEU A 445 -44.62 5.21 -5.46
C LEU A 445 -45.86 5.05 -4.58
N THR A 446 -46.23 3.81 -4.28
CA THR A 446 -47.36 3.49 -3.41
C THR A 446 -47.14 2.18 -2.66
N LEU A 447 -47.65 2.13 -1.43
CA LEU A 447 -47.73 0.92 -0.61
C LEU A 447 -48.98 0.09 -0.92
N ASN A 448 -49.78 0.47 -1.92
CA ASN A 448 -50.92 -0.33 -2.34
C ASN A 448 -50.46 -1.47 -3.28
N PRO A 449 -50.63 -2.74 -2.90
CA PRO A 449 -50.20 -3.87 -3.72
C PRO A 449 -50.92 -3.98 -5.08
N SER A 450 -52.13 -3.42 -5.22
CA SER A 450 -52.90 -3.50 -6.47
C SER A 450 -52.56 -2.42 -7.50
N LYS A 451 -51.82 -1.38 -7.11
CA LYS A 451 -51.41 -0.31 -8.01
C LYS A 451 -49.98 -0.54 -8.52
N PRO A 452 -49.70 -0.40 -9.83
CA PRO A 452 -48.33 -0.43 -10.35
C PRO A 452 -47.51 0.75 -9.82
N LEU A 453 -46.19 0.60 -9.77
CA LEU A 453 -45.28 1.70 -9.45
C LEU A 453 -45.01 2.48 -10.73
N GLY A 454 -44.97 3.81 -10.67
CA GLY A 454 -44.71 4.64 -11.85
C GLY A 454 -43.23 4.82 -12.22
N SER A 455 -42.32 4.27 -11.40
CA SER A 455 -40.87 4.30 -11.63
C SER A 455 -40.27 2.88 -11.58
N ASN A 456 -39.08 2.71 -12.15
CA ASN A 456 -38.33 1.46 -12.11
C ASN A 456 -37.30 1.46 -10.98
N PRO A 457 -37.00 0.30 -10.35
CA PRO A 457 -35.92 0.20 -9.38
C PRO A 457 -34.54 0.40 -10.03
N PRO A 458 -33.51 0.85 -9.27
CA PRO A 458 -33.56 1.17 -7.85
C PRO A 458 -34.29 2.47 -7.55
N PHE A 459 -35.09 2.48 -6.47
CA PHE A 459 -35.85 3.66 -6.05
C PHE A 459 -35.00 4.54 -5.14
N ILE A 460 -34.29 5.49 -5.75
CA ILE A 460 -33.41 6.46 -5.12
C ILE A 460 -33.78 7.88 -5.55
N THR A 461 -33.28 8.89 -4.84
CA THR A 461 -33.42 10.29 -5.28
C THR A 461 -32.31 10.69 -6.26
N SER A 462 -32.58 11.68 -7.11
CA SER A 462 -31.63 12.13 -8.14
C SER A 462 -30.29 12.62 -7.56
N ALA A 463 -30.29 13.17 -6.33
CA ALA A 463 -29.06 13.62 -5.69
C ALA A 463 -28.02 12.51 -5.48
N VAL A 464 -28.42 11.23 -5.40
CA VAL A 464 -27.47 10.12 -5.26
C VAL A 464 -26.67 9.94 -6.54
N ASP A 465 -27.34 9.86 -7.69
CA ASP A 465 -26.66 9.68 -8.98
C ASP A 465 -25.77 10.88 -9.30
N ASP A 466 -26.28 12.11 -9.09
CA ASP A 466 -25.53 13.35 -9.32
C ASP A 466 -24.27 13.44 -8.46
N VAL A 467 -24.38 13.22 -7.15
CA VAL A 467 -23.22 13.30 -6.24
C VAL A 467 -22.19 12.22 -6.59
N MET A 468 -22.62 10.98 -6.86
CA MET A 468 -21.68 9.88 -7.12
C MET A 468 -21.02 10.02 -8.50
N TYR A 469 -21.72 10.58 -9.49
CA TYR A 469 -21.11 10.99 -10.76
C TYR A 469 -19.98 12.00 -10.53
N ILE A 470 -20.22 13.04 -9.72
CA ILE A 470 -19.20 14.04 -9.41
C ILE A 470 -18.06 13.46 -8.58
N VAL A 471 -18.32 12.53 -7.64
CA VAL A 471 -17.25 11.80 -6.92
C VAL A 471 -16.31 11.12 -7.92
N ASN A 472 -16.86 10.38 -8.89
CA ASN A 472 -16.04 9.71 -9.91
C ASN A 472 -15.21 10.72 -10.71
N GLN A 473 -15.83 11.81 -11.18
CA GLN A 473 -15.15 12.86 -11.95
C GLN A 473 -14.02 13.52 -11.15
N VAL A 474 -14.26 13.86 -9.87
CA VAL A 474 -13.26 14.46 -8.99
C VAL A 474 -12.09 13.51 -8.77
N LEU A 475 -12.35 12.24 -8.43
CA LEU A 475 -11.28 11.25 -8.20
C LEU A 475 -10.45 10.98 -9.46
N GLN A 476 -11.10 10.82 -10.62
CA GLN A 476 -10.39 10.65 -11.90
C GLN A 476 -9.46 11.84 -12.18
N ARG A 477 -9.97 13.08 -12.01
CA ARG A 477 -9.18 14.29 -12.23
C ARG A 477 -8.04 14.42 -11.22
N THR A 478 -8.29 14.11 -9.94
CA THR A 478 -7.26 14.09 -8.88
C THR A 478 -6.14 13.12 -9.22
N LEU A 479 -6.47 11.89 -9.65
CA LEU A 479 -5.47 10.90 -10.02
C LEU A 479 -4.71 11.26 -11.31
N ALA A 480 -5.40 11.85 -12.29
CA ALA A 480 -4.78 12.33 -13.53
C ALA A 480 -3.68 13.38 -13.30
N THR A 481 -3.72 14.12 -12.17
CA THR A 481 -2.63 15.04 -11.81
C THR A 481 -1.31 14.34 -11.53
N SER A 482 -1.34 13.05 -11.16
CA SER A 482 -0.15 12.28 -10.76
C SER A 482 0.65 12.93 -9.62
N GLN A 483 -0.01 13.73 -8.77
CA GLN A 483 0.61 14.42 -7.64
C GLN A 483 0.14 13.83 -6.30
N ARG A 484 1.06 13.29 -5.50
CA ARG A 484 0.75 12.77 -4.16
C ARG A 484 0.14 13.85 -3.25
N ALA A 485 0.65 15.07 -3.30
CA ALA A 485 0.14 16.18 -2.48
C ALA A 485 -1.34 16.46 -2.75
N VAL A 486 -1.77 16.39 -4.02
CA VAL A 486 -3.17 16.58 -4.42
C VAL A 486 -4.05 15.45 -3.89
N VAL A 487 -3.62 14.19 -4.05
CA VAL A 487 -4.35 13.03 -3.52
C VAL A 487 -4.50 13.10 -1.99
N SER A 488 -3.42 13.46 -1.30
CA SER A 488 -3.40 13.56 0.17
C SER A 488 -4.34 14.63 0.74
N SER A 489 -4.70 15.63 -0.07
CA SER A 489 -5.63 16.70 0.33
C SER A 489 -7.06 16.41 -0.13
N VAL A 490 -7.24 16.09 -1.42
CA VAL A 490 -8.57 16.03 -2.03
C VAL A 490 -9.34 14.78 -1.63
N VAL A 491 -8.71 13.59 -1.61
CA VAL A 491 -9.43 12.34 -1.31
C VAL A 491 -9.97 12.33 0.13
N PRO A 492 -9.20 12.72 1.16
CA PRO A 492 -9.74 12.89 2.50
C PRO A 492 -10.84 13.96 2.59
N ALA A 493 -10.72 15.08 1.85
CA ALA A 493 -11.74 16.11 1.82
C ALA A 493 -13.06 15.60 1.22
N VAL A 494 -13.00 14.85 0.11
CA VAL A 494 -14.15 14.17 -0.50
C VAL A 494 -14.77 13.18 0.50
N SER A 495 -13.96 12.36 1.17
CA SER A 495 -14.42 11.44 2.21
C SER A 495 -15.15 12.16 3.33
N HIS A 496 -14.61 13.31 3.78
CA HIS A 496 -15.21 14.10 4.83
C HIS A 496 -16.55 14.68 4.39
N ILE A 497 -16.62 15.32 3.22
CA ILE A 497 -17.84 15.93 2.67
C ILE A 497 -18.94 14.87 2.45
N LEU A 498 -18.60 13.70 1.90
CA LEU A 498 -19.54 12.60 1.78
C LEU A 498 -20.08 12.16 3.15
N GLY A 499 -19.20 12.09 4.15
CA GLY A 499 -19.57 11.70 5.51
C GLY A 499 -20.37 12.74 6.28
N SER A 500 -20.02 14.02 6.21
CA SER A 500 -20.62 15.09 7.01
C SER A 500 -21.81 15.73 6.33
N GLU A 501 -21.76 15.91 5.01
CA GLU A 501 -22.77 16.65 4.26
C GLU A 501 -23.72 15.72 3.54
N PHE A 502 -23.23 14.78 2.71
CA PHE A 502 -24.13 13.87 1.99
C PHE A 502 -24.90 12.94 2.95
N ILE A 503 -24.19 12.19 3.80
CA ILE A 503 -24.84 11.33 4.82
C ILE A 503 -25.62 12.19 5.83
N GLY A 504 -25.08 13.36 6.22
CA GLY A 504 -25.75 14.26 7.17
C GLY A 504 -27.08 14.79 6.66
N MET A 505 -27.18 15.12 5.37
CA MET A 505 -28.42 15.54 4.72
C MET A 505 -29.44 14.42 4.68
N ILE A 506 -29.03 13.19 4.32
CA ILE A 506 -29.92 12.03 4.34
C ILE A 506 -30.42 11.75 5.76
N GLN A 507 -29.52 11.75 6.76
CA GLN A 507 -29.88 11.56 8.17
C GLN A 507 -30.92 12.59 8.62
N ARG A 508 -30.77 13.84 8.16
CA ARG A 508 -31.71 14.89 8.50
C ARG A 508 -33.06 14.71 7.82
N LYS A 509 -33.10 14.43 6.53
CA LYS A 509 -34.35 14.12 5.82
C LYS A 509 -35.06 12.92 6.48
N MET A 510 -34.30 11.92 6.94
CA MET A 510 -34.82 10.78 7.70
C MET A 510 -35.45 11.19 9.04
N ARG A 511 -34.79 12.08 9.81
CA ARG A 511 -35.23 12.45 11.16
C ARG A 511 -36.31 13.54 11.19
N ASP A 512 -36.16 14.57 10.37
CA ASP A 512 -36.95 15.80 10.47
C ASP A 512 -38.12 15.81 9.47
N GLU A 513 -37.96 15.20 8.29
CA GLU A 513 -38.93 15.30 7.20
C GLU A 513 -39.74 14.01 7.00
N SER A 514 -39.10 12.84 7.05
CA SER A 514 -39.70 11.55 6.64
C SER A 514 -39.83 10.53 7.78
N TYR A 515 -39.54 10.93 9.02
CA TYR A 515 -39.60 10.01 10.16
C TYR A 515 -41.01 9.39 10.27
N PRO A 516 -41.16 8.05 10.23
CA PRO A 516 -42.45 7.39 10.11
C PRO A 516 -43.20 7.36 11.46
N LYS A 517 -43.63 8.52 11.94
CA LYS A 517 -44.40 8.67 13.18
C LYS A 517 -45.91 8.66 12.90
N PRO A 518 -46.72 7.97 13.71
CA PRO A 518 -48.17 8.06 13.60
C PRO A 518 -48.69 9.44 14.02
N VAL A 519 -49.68 9.94 13.28
CA VAL A 519 -50.32 11.25 13.55
C VAL A 519 -51.19 11.20 14.80
N ILE A 520 -51.83 10.05 15.03
CA ILE A 520 -52.69 9.78 16.19
C ILE A 520 -52.00 8.72 17.05
N GLN A 521 -52.06 8.88 18.37
CA GLN A 521 -51.48 7.90 19.30
C GLN A 521 -52.14 6.52 19.09
N GLY A 522 -51.34 5.50 18.80
CA GLY A 522 -51.80 4.14 18.47
C GLY A 522 -52.16 3.90 17.01
N GLY A 523 -52.09 4.93 16.15
CA GLY A 523 -52.29 4.81 14.70
C GLY A 523 -51.07 4.28 13.94
N LEU A 524 -51.23 4.15 12.61
CA LEU A 524 -50.13 3.84 11.69
C LEU A 524 -49.54 5.13 11.10
N PRO A 525 -48.24 5.12 10.73
CA PRO A 525 -47.63 6.27 10.08
C PRO A 525 -48.21 6.54 8.68
N PRO A 526 -48.24 7.82 8.24
CA PRO A 526 -48.66 8.19 6.89
C PRO A 526 -47.87 7.48 5.80
N GLU A 527 -48.54 7.08 4.71
CA GLU A 527 -47.95 6.34 3.59
C GLU A 527 -46.80 7.10 2.92
N ASP A 528 -46.97 8.40 2.69
CA ASP A 528 -45.97 9.29 2.09
C ASP A 528 -44.67 9.33 2.91
N LYS A 529 -44.78 9.38 4.24
CA LYS A 529 -43.63 9.36 5.14
C LYS A 529 -42.90 8.03 5.11
N VAL A 530 -43.64 6.92 5.10
CA VAL A 530 -43.04 5.58 4.99
C VAL A 530 -42.29 5.44 3.68
N ILE A 531 -42.92 5.78 2.55
CA ILE A 531 -42.30 5.69 1.22
C ILE A 531 -41.03 6.54 1.14
N ALA A 532 -41.09 7.81 1.56
CA ALA A 532 -39.93 8.69 1.58
C ALA A 532 -38.79 8.09 2.43
N PHE A 533 -39.10 7.52 3.58
CA PHE A 533 -38.12 6.87 4.44
C PHE A 533 -37.49 5.62 3.78
N LEU A 534 -38.28 4.80 3.07
CA LEU A 534 -37.77 3.65 2.31
C LEU A 534 -36.76 4.09 1.24
N VAL A 535 -37.10 5.14 0.49
CA VAL A 535 -36.21 5.70 -0.56
C VAL A 535 -34.91 6.21 0.05
N LEU A 536 -34.94 6.89 1.20
CA LEU A 536 -33.71 7.36 1.87
C LEU A 536 -32.81 6.21 2.37
N ILE A 537 -33.37 5.08 2.79
CA ILE A 537 -32.58 3.88 3.14
C ILE A 537 -31.92 3.31 1.87
N ASN A 538 -32.67 3.23 0.76
CA ASN A 538 -32.11 2.82 -0.53
C ASN A 538 -30.99 3.75 -1.00
N ASN A 539 -31.12 5.07 -0.80
CA ASN A 539 -30.07 6.04 -1.14
C ASN A 539 -28.73 5.66 -0.49
N LEU A 540 -28.74 5.28 0.80
CA LEU A 540 -27.52 4.90 1.53
C LEU A 540 -26.91 3.58 1.00
N ASP A 541 -27.76 2.60 0.69
CA ASP A 541 -27.35 1.29 0.19
C ASP A 541 -26.74 1.39 -1.21
N ILE A 542 -27.43 2.06 -2.13
CA ILE A 542 -26.94 2.27 -3.51
C ILE A 542 -25.70 3.17 -3.52
N ALA A 543 -25.64 4.20 -2.66
CA ALA A 543 -24.44 5.03 -2.53
C ALA A 543 -23.22 4.21 -2.10
N ASN A 544 -23.36 3.22 -1.21
CA ASN A 544 -22.27 2.33 -0.84
C ASN A 544 -21.75 1.52 -2.03
N ASP A 545 -22.66 0.98 -2.82
CA ASP A 545 -22.32 0.25 -4.04
C ASP A 545 -21.60 1.14 -5.06
N TYR A 546 -22.08 2.37 -5.26
CA TYR A 546 -21.44 3.33 -6.15
C TYR A 546 -20.04 3.72 -5.68
N VAL A 547 -19.85 4.10 -4.41
CA VAL A 547 -18.52 4.45 -3.88
C VAL A 547 -17.56 3.26 -4.03
N LYS A 548 -18.01 2.05 -3.70
CA LYS A 548 -17.23 0.83 -3.89
C LYS A 548 -16.81 0.65 -5.35
N ARG A 549 -17.75 0.72 -6.30
CA ARG A 549 -17.47 0.56 -7.73
C ARG A 549 -16.50 1.62 -8.25
N ILE A 550 -16.69 2.89 -7.86
CA ILE A 550 -15.82 4.00 -8.26
C ILE A 550 -14.39 3.75 -7.76
N VAL A 551 -14.22 3.39 -6.49
CA VAL A 551 -12.89 3.13 -5.91
C VAL A 551 -12.21 1.93 -6.59
N HIS A 552 -12.94 0.83 -6.79
CA HIS A 552 -12.38 -0.36 -7.47
C HIS A 552 -12.00 -0.08 -8.93
N GLN A 553 -12.77 0.78 -9.62
CA GLN A 553 -12.43 1.26 -10.96
C GLN A 553 -11.12 2.05 -10.95
N GLN A 554 -10.93 2.97 -9.98
CA GLN A 554 -9.69 3.76 -9.89
C GLN A 554 -8.46 2.93 -9.50
N LEU A 555 -8.64 1.87 -8.71
CA LEU A 555 -7.56 0.93 -8.35
C LEU A 555 -7.14 0.03 -9.53
N GLY A 556 -7.82 0.07 -10.68
CA GLY A 556 -7.51 -0.77 -11.83
C GLY A 556 -7.72 -2.27 -11.58
N SER A 557 -8.47 -2.64 -10.53
CA SER A 557 -8.76 -4.03 -10.17
C SER A 557 -9.82 -4.63 -11.11
N GLN A 558 -9.48 -4.78 -12.39
CA GLN A 558 -10.19 -5.69 -13.28
C GLN A 558 -9.50 -7.05 -13.15
N ALA A 559 -10.14 -7.98 -12.43
CA ALA A 559 -9.73 -9.37 -12.44
C ALA A 559 -9.96 -9.93 -13.86
N GLN A 560 -8.93 -9.96 -14.68
CA GLN A 560 -8.92 -10.86 -15.83
C GLN A 560 -8.54 -12.25 -15.34
N ASN A 561 -9.32 -13.24 -15.77
CA ASN A 561 -9.06 -14.65 -15.54
C ASN A 561 -7.68 -15.04 -16.09
N GLY A 562 -6.66 -15.09 -15.24
CA GLY A 562 -5.36 -15.63 -15.63
C GLY A 562 -4.18 -15.04 -14.88
N GLY A 563 -4.08 -15.30 -13.56
CA GLY A 563 -2.83 -15.48 -12.79
C GLY A 563 -1.70 -14.43 -12.79
N GLU A 564 -1.66 -13.46 -13.70
CA GLU A 564 -0.63 -12.42 -13.74
C GLU A 564 -1.08 -11.22 -12.89
N ILE A 565 -0.28 -10.89 -11.87
CA ILE A 565 -0.45 -9.67 -11.09
C ILE A 565 -0.06 -8.51 -12.01
N ILE A 566 -1.04 -7.96 -12.72
CA ILE A 566 -0.87 -6.68 -13.42
C ILE A 566 -0.59 -5.65 -12.33
N LYS A 567 0.59 -5.04 -12.36
CA LYS A 567 0.92 -3.90 -11.49
C LYS A 567 -0.20 -2.87 -11.64
N SER A 568 -0.78 -2.46 -10.52
CA SER A 568 -1.81 -1.42 -10.47
C SER A 568 -1.40 -0.24 -11.36
N PRO A 569 -2.28 0.30 -12.22
CA PRO A 569 -1.95 1.43 -13.11
C PRO A 569 -1.48 2.67 -12.32
N LEU A 570 -1.74 2.68 -11.00
CA LEU A 570 -1.25 3.69 -10.08
C LEU A 570 0.29 3.69 -9.93
N HIS A 571 0.98 2.57 -10.15
CA HIS A 571 2.46 2.54 -10.11
C HIS A 571 3.08 3.34 -11.25
N ASP A 572 2.41 3.42 -12.41
CA ASP A 572 2.85 4.28 -13.50
C ASP A 572 2.54 5.76 -13.25
N LEU A 573 1.39 6.05 -12.64
CA LEU A 573 1.03 7.43 -12.29
C LEU A 573 1.87 7.98 -11.13
N PHE A 574 2.26 7.12 -10.17
CA PHE A 574 2.97 7.50 -8.95
C PHE A 574 4.24 6.65 -8.76
N PRO A 575 5.30 6.88 -9.57
CA PRO A 575 6.50 6.04 -9.59
C PRO A 575 7.47 6.31 -8.43
N PHE A 576 7.27 7.39 -7.67
CA PHE A 576 8.19 7.82 -6.63
C PHE A 576 7.94 7.09 -5.31
N GLY A 577 8.97 6.43 -4.76
CA GLY A 577 8.89 5.85 -3.42
C GLY A 577 7.70 4.90 -3.23
N HIS A 578 6.96 5.14 -2.16
CA HIS A 578 5.74 4.43 -1.81
C HIS A 578 4.46 5.19 -2.20
N ASP A 579 4.55 6.16 -3.11
CA ASP A 579 3.43 7.05 -3.45
C ASP A 579 2.23 6.26 -4.00
N ALA A 580 2.44 5.27 -4.87
CA ALA A 580 1.37 4.41 -5.37
C ALA A 580 0.63 3.68 -4.23
N THR A 581 1.38 3.08 -3.29
CA THR A 581 0.77 2.39 -2.13
C THR A 581 0.04 3.35 -1.20
N PHE A 582 0.54 4.58 -1.04
CA PHE A 582 -0.14 5.63 -0.30
C PHE A 582 -1.49 5.96 -0.94
N VAL A 583 -1.51 6.19 -2.25
CA VAL A 583 -2.73 6.49 -3.02
C VAL A 583 -3.76 5.36 -2.88
N GLU A 584 -3.33 4.10 -3.04
CA GLU A 584 -4.22 2.94 -2.87
C GLU A 584 -4.84 2.88 -1.47
N ASN A 585 -4.02 3.08 -0.44
CA ASN A 585 -4.49 3.07 0.94
C ASN A 585 -5.42 4.24 1.25
N THR A 586 -5.18 5.43 0.68
CA THR A 586 -6.07 6.58 0.83
C THR A 586 -7.44 6.33 0.20
N LEU A 587 -7.49 5.74 -1.01
CA LEU A 587 -8.75 5.40 -1.68
C LEU A 587 -9.55 4.33 -0.91
N LYS A 588 -8.87 3.25 -0.47
CA LYS A 588 -9.49 2.20 0.36
C LYS A 588 -9.99 2.73 1.70
N SER A 589 -9.26 3.67 2.30
CA SER A 589 -9.66 4.32 3.55
C SER A 589 -10.92 5.16 3.38
N MET A 590 -11.05 5.90 2.27
CA MET A 590 -12.26 6.65 1.94
C MET A 590 -13.47 5.72 1.78
N GLU A 591 -13.32 4.63 1.01
CA GLU A 591 -14.38 3.62 0.84
C GLU A 591 -14.85 3.07 2.19
N LYS A 592 -13.91 2.63 3.02
CA LYS A 592 -14.21 2.05 4.34
C LYS A 592 -14.86 3.06 5.28
N ALA A 593 -14.37 4.30 5.30
CA ALA A 593 -14.92 5.36 6.15
C ALA A 593 -16.36 5.70 5.75
N PHE A 594 -16.64 5.79 4.44
CA PHE A 594 -17.98 6.02 3.93
C PHE A 594 -18.92 4.85 4.29
N ALA A 595 -18.51 3.62 3.99
CA ALA A 595 -19.29 2.41 4.23
C ALA A 595 -19.64 2.18 5.72
N SER A 596 -18.69 2.49 6.62
CA SER A 596 -18.94 2.43 8.06
C SER A 596 -20.04 3.40 8.47
N LYS A 597 -19.90 4.69 8.11
CA LYS A 597 -20.80 5.74 8.58
C LYS A 597 -22.21 5.64 7.95
N SER A 598 -22.28 5.29 6.67
CA SER A 598 -23.55 5.05 5.98
C SER A 598 -24.22 3.77 6.50
N GLY A 599 -23.44 2.73 6.79
CA GLY A 599 -23.90 1.47 7.36
C GLY A 599 -24.55 1.64 8.73
N ASP A 600 -23.95 2.45 9.61
CA ASP A 600 -24.52 2.77 10.93
C ASP A 600 -25.89 3.44 10.78
N LEU A 601 -25.98 4.50 9.96
CA LEU A 601 -27.24 5.21 9.72
C LEU A 601 -28.30 4.32 9.05
N LEU A 602 -27.87 3.44 8.14
CA LEU A 602 -28.76 2.50 7.48
C LEU A 602 -29.33 1.51 8.50
N ASN A 603 -28.51 0.94 9.38
CA ASN A 603 -28.95 0.02 10.43
C ASN A 603 -29.93 0.69 11.41
N ASP A 604 -29.66 1.93 11.80
CA ASP A 604 -30.58 2.75 12.58
C ASP A 604 -31.92 2.97 11.85
N GLY A 605 -31.85 3.30 10.55
CA GLY A 605 -33.02 3.44 9.69
C GLY A 605 -33.86 2.17 9.61
N ILE A 606 -33.23 1.01 9.41
CA ILE A 606 -33.92 -0.29 9.41
C ILE A 606 -34.60 -0.56 10.75
N THR A 607 -33.95 -0.20 11.87
CA THR A 607 -34.53 -0.34 13.22
C THR A 607 -35.74 0.57 13.42
N VAL A 608 -35.68 1.82 12.93
CA VAL A 608 -36.81 2.77 12.95
C VAL A 608 -37.98 2.25 12.11
N LEU A 609 -37.70 1.75 10.92
CA LEU A 609 -38.69 1.17 10.02
C LEU A 609 -39.37 -0.05 10.64
N PHE A 610 -38.58 -0.96 11.21
CA PHE A 610 -39.10 -2.11 11.95
C PHE A 610 -40.00 -1.65 13.11
N THR A 611 -39.53 -0.73 13.95
CA THR A 611 -40.22 -0.32 15.18
C THR A 611 -41.54 0.39 14.92
N ASN A 612 -41.59 1.28 13.93
CA ASN A 612 -42.75 2.14 13.70
C ASN A 612 -43.69 1.65 12.60
N VAL A 613 -43.21 0.83 11.65
CA VAL A 613 -44.02 0.38 10.50
C VAL A 613 -44.40 -1.09 10.62
N LEU A 614 -43.42 -1.98 10.84
CA LEU A 614 -43.66 -3.42 10.81
C LEU A 614 -44.14 -3.97 12.16
N LYS A 615 -43.43 -3.69 13.25
CA LYS A 615 -43.70 -4.21 14.61
C LYS A 615 -45.13 -3.96 15.11
N PRO A 616 -45.75 -2.77 14.92
CA PRO A 616 -47.12 -2.53 15.39
C PRO A 616 -48.18 -3.39 14.69
N ARG A 617 -47.86 -3.92 13.49
CA ARG A 617 -48.78 -4.72 12.67
C ARG A 617 -48.71 -6.21 12.97
N ILE A 618 -47.59 -6.69 13.53
CA ILE A 618 -47.35 -8.13 13.77
C ILE A 618 -48.38 -8.74 14.73
N ARG A 619 -48.61 -8.12 15.90
CA ARG A 619 -49.56 -8.67 16.89
C ARG A 619 -51.01 -8.66 16.38
N PRO A 620 -51.52 -7.57 15.76
CA PRO A 620 -52.84 -7.59 15.13
C PRO A 620 -53.00 -8.67 14.07
N ILE A 621 -51.98 -8.88 13.21
CA ILE A 621 -52.02 -9.95 12.19
C ILE A 621 -52.12 -11.32 12.85
N LEU A 622 -51.33 -11.60 13.90
CA LEU A 622 -51.44 -12.85 14.65
C LEU A 622 -52.80 -13.00 15.35
N ALA A 623 -53.33 -11.94 15.95
CA ALA A 623 -54.64 -11.98 16.62
C ALA A 623 -55.78 -12.28 15.65
N GLU A 624 -55.72 -11.74 14.42
CA GLU A 624 -56.66 -12.05 13.34
C GLU A 624 -56.49 -13.48 12.82
N ALA A 625 -55.25 -13.93 12.62
CA ALA A 625 -54.94 -15.26 12.11
C ALA A 625 -55.54 -16.35 13.01
N PHE A 626 -55.40 -16.19 14.33
CA PHE A 626 -55.91 -17.10 15.35
C PHE A 626 -57.29 -16.72 15.90
N ARG A 627 -58.06 -15.85 15.23
CA ARG A 627 -59.40 -15.46 15.69
C ARG A 627 -60.37 -16.64 15.56
N ASP A 628 -61.14 -16.90 16.62
CA ASP A 628 -62.17 -17.94 16.69
C ASP A 628 -61.65 -19.37 16.46
N ILE A 629 -60.34 -19.60 16.61
CA ILE A 629 -59.74 -20.93 16.54
C ILE A 629 -59.73 -21.57 17.94
N LYS A 630 -60.23 -22.80 18.02
CA LYS A 630 -60.24 -23.64 19.22
C LYS A 630 -59.27 -24.82 19.06
N TYR A 631 -58.65 -25.20 20.17
CA TYR A 631 -57.71 -26.33 20.26
C TYR A 631 -58.12 -27.35 21.33
N ASP A 632 -59.33 -27.23 21.88
CA ASP A 632 -60.00 -28.21 22.72
C ASP A 632 -61.06 -28.94 21.89
N ILE A 633 -60.61 -29.84 21.02
CA ILE A 633 -61.47 -30.53 20.04
C ILE A 633 -62.23 -31.68 20.73
N GLU A 634 -63.57 -31.64 20.76
CA GLU A 634 -64.38 -32.75 21.30
C GLU A 634 -64.49 -33.88 20.25
N GLU A 635 -64.55 -35.15 20.67
CA GLU A 635 -64.57 -36.31 19.75
C GLU A 635 -65.78 -36.31 18.79
N ASP A 636 -66.88 -35.63 19.16
CA ASP A 636 -68.09 -35.50 18.34
C ASP A 636 -67.95 -34.46 17.20
N ASP A 637 -66.99 -33.53 17.28
CA ASP A 637 -66.74 -32.49 16.26
C ASP A 637 -65.97 -33.03 15.02
N ILE A 638 -65.49 -34.28 15.07
CA ILE A 638 -64.69 -34.94 14.02
C ILE A 638 -65.58 -35.48 12.87
N ASN A 639 -66.88 -35.67 13.13
CA ASN A 639 -67.80 -36.36 12.19
C ASN A 639 -68.61 -35.41 11.28
N GLY A 640 -68.31 -34.10 11.28
CA GLY A 640 -68.98 -33.12 10.42
C GLY A 640 -68.32 -32.98 9.04
N ASP A 641 -69.13 -32.89 7.97
CA ASP A 641 -68.71 -32.64 6.57
C ASP A 641 -67.90 -31.33 6.35
N ASP A 642 -67.57 -30.58 7.41
CA ASP A 642 -66.87 -29.28 7.39
C ASP A 642 -65.32 -29.40 7.50
N GLU A 643 -64.76 -30.61 7.65
CA GLU A 643 -63.32 -30.80 7.89
C GLU A 643 -62.40 -30.39 6.72
N GLU A 644 -62.87 -30.39 5.47
CA GLU A 644 -62.03 -30.04 4.30
C GLU A 644 -61.87 -28.53 4.07
N GLU A 645 -62.81 -27.68 4.52
CA GLU A 645 -62.74 -26.21 4.31
C GLU A 645 -61.87 -25.49 5.36
N ASP A 646 -61.62 -26.11 6.52
CA ASP A 646 -61.01 -25.46 7.70
C ASP A 646 -59.49 -25.73 7.85
N VAL A 647 -58.89 -26.53 6.95
CA VAL A 647 -57.53 -27.10 7.07
C VAL A 647 -56.40 -26.06 7.07
N ASP A 648 -56.61 -24.88 6.45
CA ASP A 648 -55.54 -23.89 6.24
C ASP A 648 -55.95 -22.44 6.62
N VAL A 649 -56.99 -22.29 7.43
CA VAL A 649 -57.59 -20.98 7.74
C VAL A 649 -56.60 -20.02 8.42
N VAL A 650 -55.82 -20.49 9.41
CA VAL A 650 -54.83 -19.66 10.12
C VAL A 650 -53.74 -19.18 9.16
N LYS A 651 -53.18 -20.10 8.38
CA LYS A 651 -52.16 -19.81 7.36
C LYS A 651 -52.67 -18.82 6.32
N SER A 652 -53.88 -19.01 5.79
CA SER A 652 -54.49 -18.11 4.79
C SER A 652 -54.75 -16.71 5.35
N ARG A 653 -55.31 -16.61 6.57
CA ARG A 653 -55.53 -15.32 7.25
C ARG A 653 -54.20 -14.61 7.53
N PHE A 654 -53.20 -15.36 7.98
CA PHE A 654 -51.85 -14.83 8.22
C PHE A 654 -51.19 -14.36 6.92
N ASP A 655 -51.13 -15.18 5.87
CA ASP A 655 -50.51 -14.81 4.59
C ASP A 655 -51.15 -13.57 3.99
N ARG A 656 -52.48 -13.45 4.08
CA ARG A 656 -53.18 -12.23 3.65
C ARG A 656 -52.74 -11.01 4.47
N GLY A 657 -52.74 -11.09 5.79
CA GLY A 657 -52.36 -9.98 6.67
C GLY A 657 -50.88 -9.59 6.54
N TRP A 658 -50.00 -10.58 6.51
CA TRP A 658 -48.55 -10.42 6.32
C TRP A 658 -48.22 -9.87 4.93
N GLY A 659 -48.83 -10.43 3.89
CA GLY A 659 -48.64 -10.05 2.50
C GLY A 659 -49.03 -8.60 2.21
N ILE A 660 -50.10 -8.08 2.83
CA ILE A 660 -50.53 -6.68 2.71
C ILE A 660 -49.45 -5.71 3.22
N VAL A 661 -48.62 -6.12 4.18
CA VAL A 661 -47.57 -5.27 4.76
C VAL A 661 -46.24 -5.48 4.06
N ILE A 662 -45.84 -6.73 3.86
CA ILE A 662 -44.50 -7.08 3.40
C ILE A 662 -44.33 -6.89 1.90
N ARG A 663 -45.30 -7.29 1.07
CA ARG A 663 -45.15 -7.21 -0.39
C ARG A 663 -44.94 -5.77 -0.88
N PRO A 664 -45.67 -4.75 -0.39
CA PRO A 664 -45.43 -3.38 -0.83
C PRO A 664 -44.07 -2.83 -0.42
N ILE A 665 -43.58 -3.17 0.79
CA ILE A 665 -42.25 -2.75 1.25
C ILE A 665 -41.16 -3.43 0.40
N LYS A 666 -41.31 -4.73 0.11
CA LYS A 666 -40.39 -5.49 -0.77
C LYS A 666 -40.29 -4.91 -2.17
N ARG A 667 -41.39 -4.34 -2.69
CA ARG A 667 -41.42 -3.71 -4.02
C ARG A 667 -40.59 -2.43 -4.11
N ILE A 668 -40.32 -1.76 -2.99
CA ILE A 668 -39.64 -0.45 -2.96
C ILE A 668 -38.21 -0.58 -2.42
N LEU A 669 -37.98 -1.36 -1.35
CA LEU A 669 -36.63 -1.52 -0.80
C LEU A 669 -35.69 -2.29 -1.74
N THR A 670 -34.38 -2.01 -1.65
CA THR A 670 -33.35 -2.89 -2.20
C THR A 670 -33.41 -4.27 -1.53
N SER A 671 -32.96 -5.32 -2.22
CA SER A 671 -32.98 -6.69 -1.70
C SER A 671 -32.25 -6.79 -0.35
N ALA A 672 -31.05 -6.22 -0.24
CA ALA A 672 -30.25 -6.27 0.98
C ALA A 672 -30.96 -5.59 2.17
N ASN A 673 -31.58 -4.42 1.95
CA ASN A 673 -32.32 -3.72 2.99
C ASN A 673 -33.60 -4.45 3.38
N PHE A 674 -34.30 -5.02 2.42
CA PHE A 674 -35.47 -5.84 2.67
C PHE A 674 -35.13 -7.08 3.51
N ASP A 675 -34.03 -7.77 3.19
CA ASP A 675 -33.59 -8.95 3.94
C ASP A 675 -33.21 -8.61 5.39
N ARG A 676 -32.56 -7.45 5.62
CA ARG A 676 -32.28 -6.92 6.97
C ARG A 676 -33.57 -6.63 7.75
N LEU A 677 -34.53 -5.94 7.13
CA LEU A 677 -35.82 -5.65 7.76
C LEU A 677 -36.62 -6.93 8.06
N LEU A 678 -36.66 -7.85 7.11
CA LEU A 678 -37.38 -9.12 7.23
C LEU A 678 -36.80 -9.95 8.39
N SER A 679 -35.47 -10.02 8.50
CA SER A 679 -34.81 -10.73 9.60
C SER A 679 -35.22 -10.21 10.98
N LEU A 680 -35.26 -8.88 11.18
CA LEU A 680 -35.77 -8.28 12.43
C LEU A 680 -37.26 -8.57 12.65
N GLY A 681 -38.05 -8.48 11.57
CA GLY A 681 -39.47 -8.79 11.56
C GLY A 681 -39.77 -10.22 12.02
N LEU A 682 -39.05 -11.19 11.46
CA LEU A 682 -39.23 -12.62 11.73
C LEU A 682 -38.80 -12.99 13.16
N ASN A 683 -37.70 -12.43 13.68
CA ASN A 683 -37.30 -12.65 15.07
C ASN A 683 -38.37 -12.18 16.07
N TYR A 684 -38.96 -11.01 15.82
CA TYR A 684 -40.06 -10.54 16.67
C TYR A 684 -41.36 -11.32 16.46
N LEU A 685 -41.64 -11.74 15.23
CA LEU A 685 -42.79 -12.60 14.91
C LEU A 685 -42.67 -13.94 15.64
N ALA A 686 -41.49 -14.57 15.66
CA ALA A 686 -41.22 -15.79 16.40
C ALA A 686 -41.49 -15.59 17.90
N SER A 687 -40.92 -14.54 18.52
CA SER A 687 -41.20 -14.21 19.93
C SER A 687 -42.69 -13.94 20.22
N ALA A 688 -43.43 -13.35 19.27
CA ALA A 688 -44.85 -13.10 19.42
C ALA A 688 -45.68 -14.40 19.27
N LEU A 689 -45.24 -15.30 18.40
CA LEU A 689 -45.84 -16.62 18.19
C LEU A 689 -45.59 -17.53 19.39
N GLU A 690 -44.39 -17.54 19.98
CA GLU A 690 -44.10 -18.24 21.23
C GLU A 690 -45.07 -17.82 22.35
N LYS A 691 -45.28 -16.51 22.52
CA LYS A 691 -46.23 -15.98 23.51
C LYS A 691 -47.66 -16.39 23.19
N ARG A 692 -48.01 -16.50 21.92
CA ARG A 692 -49.33 -16.95 21.49
C ARG A 692 -49.54 -18.44 21.81
N ILE A 693 -48.56 -19.30 21.52
CA ILE A 693 -48.59 -20.73 21.89
C ILE A 693 -48.79 -20.86 23.40
N ARG A 694 -48.01 -20.13 24.22
CA ARG A 694 -48.16 -20.14 25.69
C ARG A 694 -49.52 -19.64 26.18
N SER A 695 -50.21 -18.80 25.43
CA SER A 695 -51.52 -18.28 25.83
C SER A 695 -52.65 -19.33 25.80
N TYR A 696 -52.41 -20.48 25.16
CA TYR A 696 -53.34 -21.61 25.12
C TYR A 696 -53.18 -22.58 26.30
N TYR A 697 -52.42 -22.20 27.34
CA TYR A 697 -52.24 -23.01 28.54
C TYR A 697 -53.57 -23.56 29.08
N GLY A 698 -53.66 -24.89 29.20
CA GLY A 698 -54.85 -25.59 29.70
C GLY A 698 -56.05 -25.55 28.74
N ARG A 699 -55.84 -25.26 27.45
CA ARG A 699 -56.88 -25.18 26.41
C ARG A 699 -56.51 -25.94 25.13
N VAL A 700 -55.60 -26.90 25.23
CA VAL A 700 -55.13 -27.74 24.12
C VAL A 700 -55.28 -29.19 24.56
N ASN A 701 -55.94 -30.03 23.77
CA ASN A 701 -55.90 -31.50 23.92
C ASN A 701 -55.00 -32.13 22.84
N GLU A 702 -54.81 -33.45 22.84
CA GLU A 702 -53.90 -34.15 21.91
C GLU A 702 -54.20 -33.83 20.43
N LEU A 703 -55.46 -33.95 20.01
CA LEU A 703 -55.88 -33.59 18.65
C LEU A 703 -55.67 -32.09 18.34
N GLY A 704 -55.91 -31.24 19.34
CA GLY A 704 -55.64 -29.81 19.27
C GLY A 704 -54.16 -29.46 19.15
N ALA A 705 -53.27 -30.26 19.73
CA ALA A 705 -51.82 -30.09 19.63
C ALA A 705 -51.33 -30.36 18.20
N VAL A 706 -51.88 -31.36 17.52
CA VAL A 706 -51.61 -31.64 16.10
C VAL A 706 -52.11 -30.48 15.21
N ARG A 707 -53.33 -29.98 15.46
CA ARG A 707 -53.86 -28.80 14.75
C ARG A 707 -53.00 -27.56 14.97
N LEU A 708 -52.55 -27.32 16.21
CA LEU A 708 -51.70 -26.17 16.57
C LEU A 708 -50.32 -26.26 15.90
N GLU A 709 -49.71 -27.45 15.83
CA GLU A 709 -48.46 -27.66 15.09
C GLU A 709 -48.64 -27.29 13.62
N ARG A 710 -49.70 -27.80 12.97
CA ARG A 710 -50.01 -27.49 11.57
C ARG A 710 -50.18 -25.99 11.34
N ASP A 711 -50.93 -25.31 12.20
CA ASP A 711 -51.16 -23.86 12.10
C ASP A 711 -49.86 -23.05 12.29
N VAL A 712 -49.03 -23.41 13.26
CA VAL A 712 -47.72 -22.79 13.51
C VAL A 712 -46.78 -23.03 12.33
N ALA A 713 -46.69 -24.25 11.82
CA ALA A 713 -45.91 -24.57 10.63
C ALA A 713 -46.41 -23.80 9.40
N GLY A 714 -47.73 -23.62 9.26
CA GLY A 714 -48.37 -22.81 8.24
C GLY A 714 -47.95 -21.34 8.29
N ILE A 715 -47.92 -20.74 9.50
CA ILE A 715 -47.42 -19.36 9.70
C ILE A 715 -45.94 -19.27 9.36
N ILE A 716 -45.10 -20.22 9.81
CA ILE A 716 -43.66 -20.23 9.53
C ILE A 716 -43.42 -20.31 8.01
N ALA A 717 -44.15 -21.19 7.32
CA ALA A 717 -44.07 -21.34 5.87
C ALA A 717 -44.49 -20.06 5.13
N ALA A 718 -45.59 -19.41 5.55
CA ALA A 718 -46.05 -18.16 4.96
C ALA A 718 -45.08 -16.99 5.22
N ALA A 719 -44.57 -16.88 6.45
CA ALA A 719 -43.67 -15.79 6.86
C ALA A 719 -42.30 -15.86 6.18
N THR A 720 -41.80 -17.09 5.94
CA THR A 720 -40.52 -17.36 5.27
C THR A 720 -40.64 -17.58 3.77
N SER A 721 -41.85 -17.46 3.21
CA SER A 721 -42.12 -17.68 1.79
C SER A 721 -41.29 -16.73 0.91
N GLY A 722 -40.48 -17.31 0.01
CA GLY A 722 -39.63 -16.56 -0.91
C GLY A 722 -38.42 -15.86 -0.28
N GLY A 723 -38.03 -16.25 0.95
CA GLY A 723 -36.79 -15.85 1.62
C GLY A 723 -35.77 -17.00 1.74
N ALA A 724 -34.60 -16.71 2.33
CA ALA A 724 -33.57 -17.72 2.57
C ALA A 724 -34.01 -18.78 3.59
N TYR A 725 -33.57 -20.04 3.42
CA TYR A 725 -33.93 -21.14 4.33
C TYR A 725 -33.53 -20.86 5.79
N SER A 726 -32.41 -20.17 6.00
CA SER A 726 -31.91 -19.75 7.32
C SER A 726 -32.88 -18.84 8.10
N LEU A 727 -33.86 -18.23 7.43
CA LEU A 727 -34.89 -17.44 8.12
C LEU A 727 -35.83 -18.32 8.96
N ARG A 728 -35.88 -19.63 8.71
CA ARG A 728 -36.65 -20.60 9.52
C ARG A 728 -36.03 -20.82 10.90
N ASP A 729 -34.72 -20.63 11.02
CA ASP A 729 -33.98 -20.83 12.28
C ASP A 729 -34.51 -19.92 13.40
N ALA A 730 -35.03 -18.73 13.03
CA ALA A 730 -35.69 -17.82 13.97
C ALA A 730 -36.91 -18.45 14.70
N PHE A 731 -37.54 -19.47 14.10
CA PHE A 731 -38.72 -20.17 14.65
C PHE A 731 -38.39 -21.53 15.27
N GLN A 732 -37.11 -21.87 15.46
CA GLN A 732 -36.70 -23.15 16.02
C GLN A 732 -37.37 -23.41 17.39
N LYS A 733 -37.46 -22.38 18.24
CA LYS A 733 -38.14 -22.48 19.54
C LYS A 733 -39.64 -22.75 19.40
N CYS A 734 -40.34 -22.08 18.48
CA CYS A 734 -41.75 -22.37 18.18
C CYS A 734 -41.95 -23.82 17.71
N THR A 735 -41.04 -24.32 16.87
CA THR A 735 -41.09 -25.68 16.32
C THR A 735 -40.84 -26.74 17.41
N GLN A 736 -39.86 -26.49 18.29
CA GLN A 736 -39.61 -27.34 19.46
C GLN A 736 -40.76 -27.30 20.46
N MET A 737 -41.43 -26.15 20.61
CA MET A 737 -42.61 -26.04 21.45
C MET A 737 -43.74 -26.93 20.93
N THR A 738 -44.06 -26.88 19.64
CA THR A 738 -45.12 -27.72 19.05
C THR A 738 -44.75 -29.21 19.07
N LEU A 739 -43.47 -29.55 18.89
CA LEU A 739 -42.99 -30.94 19.02
C LEU A 739 -43.29 -31.50 20.42
N ILE A 740 -42.96 -30.77 21.48
CA ILE A 740 -43.21 -31.20 22.88
C ILE A 740 -44.70 -31.38 23.18
N LEU A 741 -45.57 -30.56 22.55
CA LEU A 741 -47.01 -30.67 22.73
C LEU A 741 -47.58 -31.96 22.10
N ASN A 742 -46.90 -32.52 21.09
CA ASN A 742 -47.33 -33.72 20.37
C ASN A 742 -46.60 -35.01 20.80
N MET A 743 -45.65 -34.93 21.73
CA MET A 743 -44.97 -36.11 22.29
C MET A 743 -45.92 -36.97 23.12
N GLU A 744 -45.72 -38.29 23.12
CA GLU A 744 -46.35 -39.19 24.09
C GLU A 744 -45.73 -38.98 25.49
N ASP A 745 -46.42 -39.42 26.56
CA ASP A 745 -45.97 -39.15 27.94
C ASP A 745 -44.63 -39.82 28.26
N ASP A 746 -44.43 -41.04 27.78
CA ASP A 746 -43.18 -41.80 27.90
C ASP A 746 -42.04 -41.18 27.07
N GLU A 747 -42.32 -40.78 25.83
CA GLU A 747 -41.35 -40.04 25.02
C GLU A 747 -40.93 -38.71 25.68
N PHE A 748 -41.88 -38.01 26.33
CA PHE A 748 -41.57 -36.77 27.02
C PHE A 748 -40.73 -37.00 28.28
N GLU A 749 -41.00 -38.05 29.07
CA GLU A 749 -40.20 -38.40 30.25
C GLU A 749 -38.72 -38.59 29.92
N ASP A 750 -38.42 -39.22 28.78
CA ASP A 750 -37.05 -39.46 28.31
C ASP A 750 -36.31 -38.17 27.93
N VAL A 751 -37.03 -37.13 27.49
CA VAL A 751 -36.43 -35.86 27.03
C VAL A 751 -36.60 -34.69 28.00
N ALA A 752 -37.43 -34.83 29.04
CA ALA A 752 -37.81 -33.74 29.95
C ALA A 752 -36.60 -33.14 30.68
N ASP A 753 -35.69 -34.00 31.14
CA ASP A 753 -34.49 -33.64 31.90
C ASP A 753 -33.19 -33.86 31.11
N ASP A 754 -33.27 -34.13 29.80
CA ASP A 754 -32.09 -34.27 28.94
C ASP A 754 -31.27 -32.97 28.93
N THR A 755 -30.06 -33.03 29.48
CA THR A 755 -29.08 -31.93 29.54
C THR A 755 -27.77 -32.29 28.86
N THR A 756 -27.62 -33.54 28.42
CA THR A 756 -26.41 -34.11 27.81
C THR A 756 -26.50 -34.21 26.29
N GLY A 757 -27.70 -34.06 25.72
CA GLY A 757 -27.94 -34.18 24.27
C GLY A 757 -28.10 -35.63 23.82
N ASP A 758 -28.36 -36.53 24.78
CA ASP A 758 -28.53 -37.96 24.53
C ASP A 758 -29.86 -38.27 23.83
N SER A 759 -30.83 -37.33 23.82
CA SER A 759 -32.11 -37.50 23.12
C SER A 759 -32.04 -37.31 21.60
N GLY A 760 -30.87 -37.01 21.03
CA GLY A 760 -30.69 -36.76 19.59
C GLY A 760 -31.31 -35.46 19.06
N ILE A 761 -31.93 -34.65 19.92
CA ILE A 761 -32.53 -33.35 19.58
C ILE A 761 -31.65 -32.23 20.16
N SER A 762 -31.21 -31.30 19.30
CA SER A 762 -30.51 -30.10 19.75
C SER A 762 -31.49 -29.08 20.35
N TRP A 763 -31.77 -29.19 21.64
CA TRP A 763 -32.69 -28.31 22.36
C TRP A 763 -32.16 -26.87 22.48
N VAL A 764 -33.03 -25.89 22.16
CA VAL A 764 -32.79 -24.45 22.41
C VAL A 764 -33.38 -24.01 23.75
N MET A 765 -34.32 -24.80 24.29
CA MET A 765 -35.00 -24.53 25.56
C MET A 765 -34.37 -25.30 26.71
N ASP A 766 -34.42 -24.73 27.91
CA ASP A 766 -34.00 -25.44 29.13
C ASP A 766 -35.07 -26.43 29.63
N ALA A 767 -34.68 -27.30 30.58
CA ALA A 767 -35.56 -28.33 31.13
C ALA A 767 -36.84 -27.75 31.77
N GLU A 768 -36.77 -26.61 32.45
CA GLU A 768 -37.94 -25.96 33.04
C GLU A 768 -38.86 -25.35 31.98
N GLU A 769 -38.31 -24.79 30.91
CA GLU A 769 -39.06 -24.33 29.74
C GLU A 769 -39.77 -25.50 29.06
N ARG A 770 -39.12 -26.66 28.89
CA ARG A 770 -39.75 -27.87 28.32
C ARG A 770 -40.93 -28.35 29.18
N LYS A 771 -40.75 -28.47 30.49
CA LYS A 771 -41.83 -28.84 31.44
C LYS A 771 -43.00 -27.85 31.39
N ARG A 772 -42.70 -26.55 31.32
CA ARG A 772 -43.73 -25.50 31.17
C ARG A 772 -44.48 -25.55 29.85
N VAL A 773 -43.83 -25.98 28.77
CA VAL A 773 -44.46 -26.16 27.46
C VAL A 773 -45.36 -27.39 27.48
N ARG A 774 -44.90 -28.52 28.02
CA ARG A 774 -45.74 -29.73 28.17
C ARG A 774 -47.03 -29.46 28.93
N ALA A 775 -46.96 -28.67 30.00
CA ALA A 775 -48.12 -28.28 30.81
C ALA A 775 -49.19 -27.45 30.07
N ILE A 776 -48.97 -27.07 28.80
CA ILE A 776 -50.00 -26.41 27.98
C ILE A 776 -51.09 -27.41 27.57
N VAL A 777 -50.75 -28.69 27.35
CA VAL A 777 -51.71 -29.75 27.03
C VAL A 777 -52.51 -30.09 28.29
N LYS A 778 -53.84 -30.14 28.16
CA LYS A 778 -54.72 -30.72 29.18
C LYS A 778 -54.47 -32.22 29.18
N GLY A 779 -53.88 -32.71 30.28
CA GLY A 779 -53.86 -34.15 30.58
C GLY A 779 -55.24 -34.69 30.87
#